data_AF-A0A509LD46-F1
#
_entry.id   AF-A0A509LD46-F1
#
_cell.length_a   1.000
_cell.length_b   1.000
_cell.length_c   1.000
_cell.angle_alpha   90.00
_cell.angle_beta   90.00
_cell.angle_gamma   90.00
#
_symmetry.space_group_name_H-M   'P 1'
#
loop_
_entity.id
_entity.type
_entity.pdbx_description
1 polymer ?
#
loop_
_entity_poly.entity_id
_entity_poly.type
_entity_poly.pdbx_seq_one_letter_code
_entity_poly.pdbx_strand_id
1 'polypeptide(L)'
;MNSTNSTNITDTYRVAGGSGRHLLILLFLVLLAYSNTFHASWHLDDITNILDNKNVHVSTLSFSDWAKSIRAPFTDPNNPKPGLSGLYRPVVMLTFALNWYLGKADVVGYHLFNIAIHCVSSWLLYLTILNLLKTPNLLGRYQGAELRIAFLATAIWALHPIQTQAITYIVQRMASLAALFYLSAIFLFVKGRKTQAPVPRGCFWGGCLLCFLLAVGSKQNAVTLPAALLLIEIIFYRKPDFWRQGKTKWTVVGGVVGLVILYVLLLFYWQTDPMSTLIAGYEKRPFTMIERLLTETRVSLFYLYQLLYPVPGQFSILHDFSLSTSLLEPWTTSVAIAAILMLILFAVYNIRRKPLLSFAVFFFFLGHSVESTIFPLELVFEHRNYLPSLFLFLPVASGMTSLVDTFRDKSTLVYRMLMGLVPVLVIALGLGCYTRNMVWATEKTLWQDAMQKAPSLARPYQNVAMALEREQNLEIAIKLYRKALDLQDPEPKLSRFISYGNMGNIYKKRKEYDKAVQFLTAATRIETGPYIHRVRYNLVLCLLNTHRETEALKHLDFLLSGQKTNSRFLTAKGFILFQQGKTGSALQYFRAALQQKPYSKDLLLSMAMALSSEDYHERSAALLEDAVNRYPDNLVVYLALLQHSLMIEDKIRANQYMSQITSRFKLSDIEQYLADRARGWRYVNDTLVPVEDAMVIPPLVRYLKQKAGDLSRYPDPKGQTLIQPYKG
;
A
#
# COMPACT_ATOMS: atom_id res chain seq x y z
N MET A 1 37.84 -25.64 -54.15
CA MET A 1 36.81 -26.69 -54.19
C MET A 1 35.90 -26.51 -53.00
N ASN A 2 34.65 -26.18 -53.29
CA ASN A 2 33.60 -25.83 -52.33
C ASN A 2 33.15 -27.05 -51.53
N SER A 3 33.15 -26.95 -50.20
CA SER A 3 32.20 -27.71 -49.37
C SER A 3 31.32 -26.69 -48.63
N THR A 4 30.15 -26.47 -49.20
CA THR A 4 29.06 -25.73 -48.61
C THR A 4 28.53 -26.51 -47.42
N ASN A 5 28.73 -25.97 -46.21
CA ASN A 5 28.04 -26.43 -45.00
C ASN A 5 26.52 -26.25 -45.19
N SER A 6 25.84 -27.35 -45.53
CA SER A 6 24.40 -27.50 -45.41
C SER A 6 24.04 -27.67 -43.93
N THR A 7 24.08 -26.60 -43.14
CA THR A 7 23.51 -26.59 -41.79
C THR A 7 21.99 -26.51 -41.87
N ASN A 8 21.37 -27.70 -41.97
CA ASN A 8 20.03 -28.10 -41.54
C ASN A 8 18.96 -27.02 -41.34
N ILE A 9 18.22 -26.73 -42.40
CA ILE A 9 16.90 -26.08 -42.34
C ILE A 9 15.94 -26.86 -41.41
N THR A 10 16.07 -28.19 -41.35
CA THR A 10 15.31 -29.12 -40.49
C THR A 10 15.52 -28.92 -38.98
N ASP A 11 16.71 -28.50 -38.53
CA ASP A 11 16.97 -28.24 -37.10
C ASP A 11 16.28 -26.94 -36.63
N THR A 12 16.20 -25.94 -37.50
CA THR A 12 15.47 -24.69 -37.26
C THR A 12 13.97 -24.93 -37.04
N TYR A 13 13.34 -25.80 -37.84
CA TYR A 13 11.92 -26.13 -37.69
C TYR A 13 11.62 -26.97 -36.43
N ARG A 14 12.50 -27.90 -36.04
CA ARG A 14 12.37 -28.66 -34.77
C ARG A 14 12.51 -27.77 -33.54
N VAL A 15 13.46 -26.83 -33.55
CA VAL A 15 13.66 -25.87 -32.46
C VAL A 15 12.50 -24.87 -32.36
N ALA A 16 11.93 -24.45 -33.49
CA ALA A 16 10.74 -23.59 -33.55
C ALA A 16 9.45 -24.30 -33.08
N GLY A 17 9.26 -25.57 -33.45
CA GLY A 17 8.11 -26.38 -32.99
C GLY A 17 8.17 -26.73 -31.49
N GLY A 18 9.37 -27.03 -30.97
CA GLY A 18 9.57 -27.29 -29.55
C GLY A 18 9.44 -26.04 -28.66
N SER A 19 9.85 -24.87 -29.15
CA SER A 19 9.77 -23.62 -28.41
C SER A 19 8.33 -23.13 -28.22
N GLY A 20 7.46 -23.31 -29.23
CA GLY A 20 6.04 -22.96 -29.14
C GLY A 20 5.28 -23.80 -28.10
N ARG A 21 5.53 -25.11 -28.05
CA ARG A 21 4.89 -26.01 -27.07
C ARG A 21 5.28 -25.66 -25.63
N HIS A 22 6.58 -25.45 -25.37
CA HIS A 22 7.06 -25.05 -24.05
C HIS A 22 6.44 -23.74 -23.57
N LEU A 23 6.26 -22.78 -24.49
CA LEU A 23 5.60 -21.52 -24.18
C LEU A 23 4.14 -21.73 -23.76
N LEU A 24 3.37 -22.51 -24.51
CA LEU A 24 1.96 -22.78 -24.18
C LEU A 24 1.83 -23.47 -22.82
N ILE A 25 2.71 -24.43 -22.53
CA ILE A 25 2.74 -25.12 -21.22
C ILE A 25 3.07 -24.11 -20.11
N LEU A 26 4.10 -23.27 -20.29
CA LEU A 26 4.49 -22.28 -19.29
C LEU A 26 3.36 -21.28 -19.01
N LEU A 27 2.69 -20.78 -20.05
CA LEU A 27 1.55 -19.88 -19.91
C LEU A 27 0.39 -20.55 -19.18
N PHE A 28 0.07 -21.80 -19.54
CA PHE A 28 -0.96 -22.57 -18.85
C PHE A 28 -0.64 -22.76 -17.37
N LEU A 29 0.59 -23.14 -17.02
CA LEU A 29 1.01 -23.32 -15.64
C LEU A 29 0.93 -22.03 -14.82
N VAL A 30 1.36 -20.90 -15.40
CA VAL A 30 1.25 -19.59 -14.75
C VAL A 30 -0.22 -19.22 -14.55
N LEU A 31 -1.06 -19.31 -15.57
CA LEU A 31 -2.49 -19.01 -15.46
C LEU A 31 -3.18 -19.88 -14.41
N LEU A 32 -2.83 -21.17 -14.32
CA LEU A 32 -3.36 -22.07 -13.32
C LEU A 32 -2.93 -21.66 -11.90
N ALA A 33 -1.65 -21.34 -11.70
CA ALA A 33 -1.10 -20.97 -10.39
C ALA A 33 -1.65 -19.64 -9.84
N TYR A 34 -1.98 -18.69 -10.73
CA TYR A 34 -2.55 -17.38 -10.36
C TYR A 34 -4.07 -17.31 -10.54
N SER A 35 -4.75 -18.41 -10.87
CA SER A 35 -6.19 -18.41 -11.17
C SER A 35 -7.09 -17.93 -10.02
N ASN A 36 -6.60 -17.98 -8.77
CA ASN A 36 -7.34 -17.54 -7.58
C ASN A 36 -7.10 -16.08 -7.18
N THR A 37 -6.43 -15.26 -7.99
CA THR A 37 -6.13 -13.86 -7.62
C THR A 37 -7.12 -12.84 -8.17
N PHE A 38 -7.95 -13.18 -9.16
CA PHE A 38 -8.80 -12.19 -9.86
C PHE A 38 -9.72 -11.38 -8.94
N HIS A 39 -10.14 -11.95 -7.81
CA HIS A 39 -11.01 -11.30 -6.83
C HIS A 39 -10.29 -10.92 -5.52
N ALA A 40 -8.96 -10.99 -5.48
CA ALA A 40 -8.19 -10.52 -4.34
C ALA A 40 -8.40 -9.00 -4.14
N SER A 41 -8.66 -8.59 -2.90
CA SER A 41 -9.00 -7.19 -2.58
C SER A 41 -7.85 -6.22 -2.84
N TRP A 42 -8.16 -4.92 -2.77
CA TRP A 42 -7.15 -3.88 -2.66
C TRP A 42 -6.38 -4.01 -1.35
N HIS A 43 -5.06 -3.83 -1.38
CA HIS A 43 -4.21 -3.91 -0.19
C HIS A 43 -3.32 -2.70 0.02
N LEU A 44 -3.05 -2.34 1.27
CA LEU A 44 -1.96 -1.41 1.65
C LEU A 44 -1.83 -0.16 0.74
N ASP A 45 -0.74 -0.08 -0.03
CA ASP A 45 -0.39 1.08 -0.86
C ASP A 45 -1.25 1.16 -2.14
N ASP A 46 -2.03 0.13 -2.47
CA ASP A 46 -3.03 0.20 -3.55
C ASP A 46 -4.03 1.33 -3.28
N ILE A 47 -4.43 1.49 -2.01
CA ILE A 47 -5.43 2.49 -1.61
C ILE A 47 -4.90 3.89 -1.94
N THR A 48 -3.70 4.22 -1.47
CA THR A 48 -3.14 5.56 -1.63
C THR A 48 -2.64 5.86 -3.04
N ASN A 49 -2.14 4.84 -3.78
CA ASN A 49 -1.59 5.04 -5.11
C ASN A 49 -2.63 4.96 -6.24
N ILE A 50 -3.77 4.31 -5.99
CA ILE A 50 -4.80 4.03 -7.02
C ILE A 50 -6.16 4.57 -6.59
N LEU A 51 -6.70 4.15 -5.45
CA LEU A 51 -8.07 4.50 -5.06
C LEU A 51 -8.22 5.96 -4.63
N ASP A 52 -7.30 6.47 -3.84
CA ASP A 52 -7.31 7.85 -3.34
C ASP A 52 -6.62 8.82 -4.32
N ASN A 53 -5.84 8.30 -5.26
CA ASN A 53 -5.05 9.08 -6.20
C ASN A 53 -5.89 9.54 -7.39
N LYS A 54 -6.51 10.71 -7.26
CA LYS A 54 -7.32 11.32 -8.32
C LYS A 54 -6.57 11.50 -9.65
N ASN A 55 -5.23 11.53 -9.64
CA ASN A 55 -4.45 11.71 -10.86
C ASN A 55 -4.48 10.48 -11.78
N VAL A 56 -4.81 9.28 -11.27
CA VAL A 56 -5.01 8.10 -12.12
C VAL A 56 -6.47 7.93 -12.54
N HIS A 57 -7.39 8.77 -12.06
CA HIS A 57 -8.81 8.66 -12.35
C HIS A 57 -9.21 9.33 -13.68
N VAL A 58 -8.63 8.84 -14.77
CA VAL A 58 -8.84 9.40 -16.11
C VAL A 58 -10.20 8.97 -16.67
N SER A 59 -10.98 9.92 -17.17
CA SER A 59 -12.31 9.67 -17.78
C SER A 59 -12.31 9.76 -19.31
N THR A 60 -11.29 10.34 -19.94
CA THR A 60 -11.20 10.49 -21.40
C THR A 60 -9.85 10.04 -21.95
N LEU A 61 -9.79 9.65 -23.22
CA LEU A 61 -8.53 9.35 -23.93
C LEU A 61 -7.82 10.62 -24.44
N SER A 62 -8.21 11.81 -23.98
CA SER A 62 -7.61 13.06 -24.43
C SER A 62 -6.16 13.18 -23.93
N PHE A 63 -5.28 13.71 -24.79
CA PHE A 63 -3.88 13.94 -24.41
C PHE A 63 -3.75 14.82 -23.17
N SER A 64 -4.66 15.79 -22.99
CA SER A 64 -4.67 16.68 -21.82
C SER A 64 -4.94 15.93 -20.51
N ASP A 65 -5.87 14.97 -20.48
CA ASP A 65 -6.16 14.20 -19.27
C ASP A 65 -5.04 13.21 -18.94
N TRP A 66 -4.43 12.58 -19.95
CA TRP A 66 -3.28 11.70 -19.75
C TRP A 66 -2.02 12.48 -19.36
N ALA A 67 -1.84 13.68 -19.93
CA ALA A 67 -0.77 14.59 -19.55
C ALA A 67 -0.94 15.07 -18.09
N LYS A 68 -2.16 15.23 -17.57
CA LYS A 68 -2.38 15.48 -16.14
C LYS A 68 -1.89 14.31 -15.28
N SER A 69 -2.22 13.06 -15.63
CA SER A 69 -1.71 11.89 -14.92
C SER A 69 -0.18 11.84 -14.89
N ILE A 70 0.47 12.25 -16.00
CA ILE A 70 1.94 12.36 -16.14
C ILE A 70 2.54 13.54 -15.36
N ARG A 71 1.85 14.70 -15.36
CA ARG A 71 2.38 15.99 -14.86
C ARG A 71 1.92 16.38 -13.45
N ALA A 72 0.93 15.70 -12.88
CA ALA A 72 0.35 16.02 -11.58
C ALA A 72 1.37 16.19 -10.43
N PRO A 73 2.47 15.41 -10.32
CA PRO A 73 3.47 15.62 -9.27
C PRO A 73 4.27 16.91 -9.40
N PHE A 74 4.30 17.52 -10.60
CA PHE A 74 5.10 18.70 -10.90
C PHE A 74 4.32 20.01 -10.76
N THR A 75 3.01 19.95 -10.49
CA THR A 75 2.11 21.10 -10.63
C THR A 75 1.27 21.42 -9.39
N ASP A 76 1.09 20.48 -8.45
CA ASP A 76 0.29 20.70 -7.23
C ASP A 76 1.12 20.50 -5.94
N PRO A 77 1.52 21.60 -5.26
CA PRO A 77 2.27 21.55 -3.99
C PRO A 77 1.49 20.91 -2.82
N ASN A 78 0.16 20.83 -2.92
CA ASN A 78 -0.72 20.33 -1.85
C ASN A 78 -1.11 18.85 -2.04
N ASN A 79 -0.72 18.23 -3.16
CA ASN A 79 -0.96 16.81 -3.37
C ASN A 79 0.07 16.01 -2.55
N PRO A 80 -0.36 14.99 -1.78
CA PRO A 80 0.59 14.08 -1.16
C PRO A 80 1.42 13.44 -2.27
N LYS A 81 2.73 13.69 -2.27
CA LYS A 81 3.67 13.14 -3.25
C LYS A 81 3.38 11.64 -3.41
N PRO A 82 3.02 11.13 -4.60
CA PRO A 82 2.68 9.73 -4.76
C PRO A 82 3.91 8.86 -4.42
N GLY A 83 3.73 7.94 -3.46
CA GLY A 83 4.73 6.99 -2.98
C GLY A 83 5.49 7.42 -1.71
N LEU A 84 5.74 6.46 -0.82
CA LEU A 84 6.51 6.62 0.43
C LEU A 84 7.91 7.24 0.26
N SER A 85 8.43 7.34 -0.98
CA SER A 85 9.77 7.85 -1.31
C SER A 85 9.79 9.14 -2.14
N GLY A 86 8.64 9.76 -2.45
CA GLY A 86 8.59 11.00 -3.25
C GLY A 86 9.13 10.91 -4.69
N LEU A 87 9.31 9.69 -5.21
CA LEU A 87 9.79 9.41 -6.57
C LEU A 87 8.60 9.04 -7.45
N TYR A 88 8.30 9.90 -8.42
CA TYR A 88 7.22 9.69 -9.38
C TYR A 88 7.56 8.59 -10.39
N ARG A 89 6.61 7.68 -10.63
CA ARG A 89 6.76 6.50 -11.49
C ARG A 89 5.83 6.61 -12.72
N PRO A 90 6.20 7.39 -13.75
CA PRO A 90 5.29 7.78 -14.84
C PRO A 90 4.69 6.58 -15.57
N VAL A 91 5.49 5.56 -15.86
CA VAL A 91 5.05 4.41 -16.65
C VAL A 91 3.96 3.65 -15.90
N VAL A 92 4.14 3.46 -14.60
CA VAL A 92 3.19 2.72 -13.77
C VAL A 92 1.89 3.51 -13.63
N MET A 93 1.98 4.82 -13.36
CA MET A 93 0.81 5.68 -13.24
C MET A 93 -0.03 5.69 -14.51
N LEU A 94 0.62 5.68 -15.68
CA LEU A 94 -0.06 5.54 -16.96
C LEU A 94 -0.79 4.20 -17.10
N THR A 95 -0.19 3.09 -16.65
CA THR A 95 -0.90 1.80 -16.67
C THR A 95 -2.07 1.74 -15.69
N PHE A 96 -1.98 2.41 -14.53
CA PHE A 96 -3.12 2.51 -13.61
C PHE A 96 -4.21 3.42 -14.16
N ALA A 97 -3.85 4.53 -14.81
CA ALA A 97 -4.80 5.38 -15.51
C ALA A 97 -5.53 4.63 -16.62
N LEU A 98 -4.81 3.80 -17.39
CA LEU A 98 -5.41 2.92 -18.39
C LEU A 98 -6.40 1.94 -17.75
N ASN A 99 -6.00 1.25 -16.67
CA ASN A 99 -6.91 0.33 -15.98
C ASN A 99 -8.14 1.04 -15.42
N TRP A 100 -7.96 2.22 -14.82
CA TRP A 100 -9.07 2.99 -14.28
C TRP A 100 -10.04 3.45 -15.37
N TYR A 101 -9.51 3.87 -16.52
CA TYR A 101 -10.33 4.24 -17.67
C TYR A 101 -11.19 3.04 -18.16
N LEU A 102 -10.62 1.84 -18.18
CA LEU A 102 -11.30 0.63 -18.67
C LEU A 102 -12.30 0.02 -17.67
N GLY A 103 -11.96 -0.01 -16.37
CA GLY A 103 -12.71 -0.76 -15.36
C GLY A 103 -12.89 -0.05 -14.01
N LYS A 104 -12.46 1.21 -13.88
CA LYS A 104 -12.48 1.99 -12.64
C LYS A 104 -11.88 1.22 -11.46
N ALA A 105 -12.64 1.00 -10.39
CA ALA A 105 -12.18 0.31 -9.19
C ALA A 105 -12.37 -1.22 -9.23
N ASP A 106 -12.75 -1.80 -10.38
CA ASP A 106 -12.85 -3.25 -10.53
C ASP A 106 -11.46 -3.90 -10.51
N VAL A 107 -11.18 -4.68 -9.46
CA VAL A 107 -9.90 -5.35 -9.21
C VAL A 107 -9.54 -6.38 -10.29
N VAL A 108 -10.52 -6.99 -10.95
CA VAL A 108 -10.29 -8.09 -11.91
C VAL A 108 -9.38 -7.61 -13.05
N GLY A 109 -9.64 -6.42 -13.58
CA GLY A 109 -8.85 -5.83 -14.66
C GLY A 109 -7.40 -5.52 -14.25
N TYR A 110 -7.15 -5.21 -12.98
CA TYR A 110 -5.80 -4.93 -12.48
C TYR A 110 -4.97 -6.21 -12.33
N HIS A 111 -5.58 -7.27 -11.79
CA HIS A 111 -4.95 -8.59 -11.67
C HIS A 111 -4.66 -9.20 -13.04
N LEU A 112 -5.62 -9.13 -13.97
CA LEU A 112 -5.42 -9.61 -15.35
C LEU A 112 -4.21 -8.94 -16.01
N PHE A 113 -4.08 -7.62 -15.84
CA PHE A 113 -2.95 -6.86 -16.39
C PHE A 113 -1.61 -7.29 -15.76
N ASN A 114 -1.56 -7.50 -14.44
CA ASN A 114 -0.36 -7.97 -13.75
C ASN A 114 0.04 -9.39 -14.16
N ILE A 115 -0.93 -10.30 -14.29
CA ILE A 115 -0.69 -11.67 -14.78
C ILE A 115 -0.20 -11.62 -16.22
N ALA A 116 -0.77 -10.77 -17.08
CA ALA A 116 -0.30 -10.60 -18.46
C ALA A 116 1.17 -10.12 -18.50
N ILE A 117 1.55 -9.14 -17.67
CA ILE A 117 2.96 -8.72 -17.53
C ILE A 117 3.86 -9.90 -17.12
N HIS A 118 3.41 -10.71 -16.17
CA HIS A 118 4.17 -11.86 -15.69
C HIS A 118 4.32 -12.96 -16.76
N CYS A 119 3.27 -13.24 -17.52
CA CYS A 119 3.30 -14.14 -18.68
C CYS A 119 4.29 -13.68 -19.74
N VAL A 120 4.26 -12.39 -20.11
CA VAL A 120 5.18 -11.81 -21.10
C VAL A 120 6.62 -11.81 -20.57
N SER A 121 6.82 -11.50 -19.29
CA SER A 121 8.13 -11.56 -18.63
C SER A 121 8.70 -12.97 -18.63
N SER A 122 7.87 -13.97 -18.32
CA SER A 122 8.25 -15.39 -18.35
C SER A 122 8.64 -15.82 -19.77
N TRP A 123 7.87 -15.41 -20.78
CA TRP A 123 8.22 -15.67 -22.17
C TRP A 123 9.55 -15.03 -22.58
N LEU A 124 9.74 -13.75 -22.25
CA LEU A 124 10.99 -13.04 -22.54
C LEU A 124 12.18 -13.63 -21.78
N LEU A 125 11.98 -14.16 -20.57
CA LEU A 125 13.03 -14.80 -19.79
C LEU A 125 13.49 -16.07 -20.48
N TYR A 126 12.53 -16.90 -20.87
CA TYR A 126 12.77 -18.11 -21.64
C TYR A 126 13.57 -17.82 -22.93
N LEU A 127 13.12 -16.83 -23.72
CA LEU A 127 13.80 -16.42 -24.95
C LEU A 127 15.21 -15.84 -24.68
N THR A 128 15.36 -15.06 -23.62
CA THR A 128 16.65 -14.47 -23.24
C THR A 128 17.64 -15.55 -22.85
N ILE A 129 17.25 -16.49 -21.99
CA ILE A 129 18.09 -17.62 -21.59
C ILE A 129 18.49 -18.45 -22.82
N LEU A 130 17.56 -18.78 -23.71
CA LEU A 130 17.88 -19.48 -24.96
C LEU A 130 18.92 -18.75 -25.82
N ASN A 131 18.84 -17.42 -25.87
CA ASN A 131 19.80 -16.64 -26.65
C ASN A 131 21.16 -16.52 -25.95
N LEU A 132 21.18 -16.44 -24.62
CA LEU A 132 22.40 -16.45 -23.80
C LEU A 132 23.14 -17.79 -23.87
N LEU A 133 22.44 -18.92 -23.86
CA LEU A 133 23.06 -20.25 -24.01
C LEU A 133 23.71 -20.46 -25.38
N LYS A 134 23.36 -19.63 -26.37
CA LYS A 134 23.88 -19.66 -27.75
C LYS A 134 24.89 -18.52 -28.03
N THR A 135 25.51 -17.95 -27.00
CA THR A 135 26.57 -16.93 -27.18
C THR A 135 27.93 -17.59 -27.40
N PRO A 136 28.93 -16.87 -27.94
CA PRO A 136 30.23 -17.45 -28.29
C PRO A 136 30.90 -18.24 -27.16
N ASN A 137 30.86 -17.74 -25.92
CA ASN A 137 31.53 -18.39 -24.78
C ASN A 137 30.83 -19.66 -24.29
N LEU A 138 29.58 -19.89 -24.72
CA LEU A 138 28.77 -21.06 -24.36
C LEU A 138 28.44 -21.95 -25.56
N LEU A 139 28.88 -21.57 -26.75
CA LEU A 139 28.53 -22.25 -27.99
C LEU A 139 28.98 -23.71 -27.93
N GLY A 140 28.06 -24.62 -28.20
CA GLY A 140 28.28 -26.08 -28.14
C GLY A 140 28.26 -26.68 -26.73
N ARG A 141 28.41 -25.90 -25.65
CA ARG A 141 28.50 -26.41 -24.28
C ARG A 141 27.22 -27.10 -23.78
N TYR A 142 26.06 -26.66 -24.25
CA TYR A 142 24.74 -27.14 -23.83
C TYR A 142 23.89 -27.66 -25.00
N GLN A 143 24.55 -28.10 -26.08
CA GLN A 143 23.89 -28.54 -27.30
C GLN A 143 22.89 -29.67 -27.01
N GLY A 144 21.62 -29.46 -27.37
CA GLY A 144 20.53 -30.42 -27.12
C GLY A 144 19.88 -30.32 -25.74
N ALA A 145 20.37 -29.44 -24.87
CA ALA A 145 19.80 -29.18 -23.54
C ALA A 145 19.20 -27.78 -23.40
N GLU A 146 19.40 -26.88 -24.35
CA GLU A 146 19.09 -25.45 -24.21
C GLU A 146 17.61 -25.19 -23.93
N LEU A 147 16.72 -25.90 -24.65
CA LEU A 147 15.27 -25.79 -24.46
C LEU A 147 14.83 -26.26 -23.06
N ARG A 148 15.45 -27.34 -22.55
CA ARG A 148 15.13 -27.89 -21.23
C ARG A 148 15.63 -26.99 -20.11
N ILE A 149 16.86 -26.47 -20.24
CA ILE A 149 17.45 -25.53 -19.28
C ILE A 149 16.64 -24.24 -19.23
N ALA A 150 16.31 -23.65 -20.39
CA ALA A 150 15.52 -22.43 -20.45
C ALA A 150 14.12 -22.62 -19.88
N PHE A 151 13.43 -23.70 -20.26
CA PHE A 151 12.10 -23.99 -19.75
C PHE A 151 12.11 -24.19 -18.23
N LEU A 152 13.00 -25.02 -17.71
CA LEU A 152 13.07 -25.33 -16.28
C LEU A 152 13.45 -24.10 -15.44
N ALA A 153 14.45 -23.32 -15.86
CA ALA A 153 14.85 -22.10 -15.15
C ALA A 153 13.69 -21.09 -15.09
N THR A 154 12.99 -20.90 -16.20
CA THR A 154 11.85 -19.97 -16.26
C THR A 154 10.64 -20.51 -15.49
N ALA A 155 10.32 -21.80 -15.58
CA ALA A 155 9.21 -22.40 -14.84
C ALA A 155 9.43 -22.31 -13.32
N ILE A 156 10.65 -22.59 -12.84
CA ILE A 156 10.98 -22.43 -11.41
C ILE A 156 10.80 -20.97 -10.99
N TRP A 157 11.30 -20.01 -11.77
CA TRP A 157 11.17 -18.58 -11.44
C TRP A 157 9.72 -18.10 -11.45
N ALA A 158 8.95 -18.44 -12.48
CA ALA A 158 7.59 -17.93 -12.70
C ALA A 158 6.58 -18.52 -11.69
N LEU A 159 6.74 -19.79 -11.33
CA LEU A 159 5.88 -20.47 -10.37
C LEU A 159 6.33 -20.30 -8.92
N HIS A 160 7.45 -19.61 -8.68
CA HIS A 160 7.98 -19.43 -7.34
C HIS A 160 6.99 -18.62 -6.47
N PRO A 161 6.59 -19.09 -5.27
CA PRO A 161 5.58 -18.41 -4.46
C PRO A 161 5.96 -16.98 -4.02
N ILE A 162 7.26 -16.69 -3.94
CA ILE A 162 7.78 -15.33 -3.67
C ILE A 162 7.29 -14.27 -4.68
N GLN A 163 6.99 -14.67 -5.92
CA GLN A 163 6.58 -13.71 -6.96
C GLN A 163 5.17 -13.16 -6.74
N THR A 164 4.35 -13.81 -5.88
CA THR A 164 3.01 -13.36 -5.55
C THR A 164 2.98 -11.91 -5.05
N GLN A 165 3.99 -11.46 -4.30
CA GLN A 165 4.03 -10.06 -3.85
C GLN A 165 4.33 -9.07 -4.98
N ALA A 166 4.89 -9.48 -6.12
CA ALA A 166 5.10 -8.60 -7.28
C ALA A 166 3.93 -8.63 -8.28
N ILE A 167 3.04 -9.62 -8.17
CA ILE A 167 1.98 -9.89 -9.15
C ILE A 167 0.60 -9.64 -8.52
N THR A 168 0.33 -10.25 -7.37
CA THR A 168 -0.96 -10.20 -6.67
C THR A 168 -1.13 -8.92 -5.86
N TYR A 169 -0.05 -8.37 -5.30
CA TYR A 169 -0.09 -7.03 -4.70
C TYR A 169 -0.08 -5.98 -5.83
N ILE A 170 -1.25 -5.41 -6.15
CA ILE A 170 -1.49 -4.71 -7.42
C ILE A 170 -0.49 -3.58 -7.68
N VAL A 171 -0.22 -2.74 -6.68
CA VAL A 171 0.71 -1.60 -6.78
C VAL A 171 2.14 -2.04 -7.10
N GLN A 172 2.54 -3.26 -6.73
CA GLN A 172 3.84 -3.83 -7.09
C GLN A 172 3.97 -4.23 -8.56
N ARG A 173 2.96 -3.91 -9.39
CA ARG A 173 3.13 -3.71 -10.84
C ARG A 173 4.38 -2.90 -11.18
N MET A 174 4.78 -1.98 -10.31
CA MET A 174 6.05 -1.25 -10.41
C MET A 174 7.26 -2.18 -10.54
N ALA A 175 7.34 -3.23 -9.73
CA ALA A 175 8.43 -4.21 -9.77
C ALA A 175 8.34 -5.11 -11.02
N SER A 176 7.14 -5.57 -11.38
CA SER A 176 6.96 -6.46 -12.52
C SER A 176 7.15 -5.77 -13.88
N LEU A 177 6.67 -4.52 -14.05
CA LEU A 177 6.94 -3.71 -15.25
C LEU A 177 8.41 -3.35 -15.37
N ALA A 178 9.06 -2.97 -14.26
CA ALA A 178 10.49 -2.67 -14.29
C ALA A 178 11.29 -3.88 -14.78
N ALA A 179 11.01 -5.08 -14.26
CA ALA A 179 11.65 -6.30 -14.72
C ALA A 179 11.30 -6.68 -16.17
N LEU A 180 10.04 -6.49 -16.60
CA LEU A 180 9.63 -6.72 -17.99
C LEU A 180 10.48 -5.89 -18.97
N PHE A 181 10.58 -4.59 -18.73
CA PHE A 181 11.34 -3.70 -19.60
C PHE A 181 12.85 -3.91 -19.46
N TYR A 182 13.35 -4.20 -18.26
CA TYR A 182 14.76 -4.56 -18.03
C TYR A 182 15.16 -5.80 -18.85
N LEU A 183 14.33 -6.85 -18.81
CA LEU A 183 14.54 -8.08 -19.53
C LEU A 183 14.36 -7.90 -21.05
N SER A 184 13.40 -7.08 -21.47
CA SER A 184 13.24 -6.67 -22.88
C SER A 184 14.50 -5.98 -23.39
N ALA A 185 15.10 -5.09 -22.59
CA ALA A 185 16.33 -4.41 -22.95
C ALA A 185 17.51 -5.40 -23.08
N ILE A 186 17.66 -6.34 -22.14
CA ILE A 186 18.65 -7.43 -22.26
C ILE A 186 18.44 -8.24 -23.53
N PHE A 187 17.20 -8.64 -23.82
CA PHE A 187 16.87 -9.43 -25.00
C PHE A 187 17.25 -8.70 -26.29
N LEU A 188 16.87 -7.42 -26.40
CA LEU A 188 17.20 -6.57 -27.55
C LEU A 188 18.71 -6.34 -27.67
N PHE A 189 19.43 -6.15 -26.55
CA PHE A 189 20.88 -6.06 -26.54
C PHE A 189 21.52 -7.32 -27.13
N VAL A 190 21.12 -8.50 -26.65
CA VAL A 190 21.63 -9.80 -27.13
C VAL A 190 21.33 -10.01 -28.62
N LYS A 191 20.13 -9.61 -29.10
CA LYS A 191 19.77 -9.62 -30.52
C LYS A 191 20.61 -8.65 -31.35
N GLY A 192 20.83 -7.44 -30.87
CA GLY A 192 21.72 -6.45 -31.49
C GLY A 192 23.15 -6.96 -31.62
N ARG A 193 23.67 -7.68 -30.61
CA ARG A 193 25.01 -8.29 -30.65
C ARG A 193 25.14 -9.40 -31.69
N LYS A 194 24.07 -10.17 -31.95
CA LYS A 194 24.07 -11.25 -32.95
C LYS A 194 23.85 -10.76 -34.39
N THR A 195 23.28 -9.58 -34.54
CA THR A 195 22.90 -9.05 -35.86
C THR A 195 24.09 -8.37 -36.53
N GLN A 196 24.40 -8.75 -37.77
CA GLN A 196 25.50 -8.18 -38.55
C GLN A 196 25.10 -6.91 -39.32
N ALA A 197 23.83 -6.82 -39.75
CA ALA A 197 23.30 -5.70 -40.51
C ALA A 197 23.17 -4.42 -39.65
N PRO A 198 23.59 -3.24 -40.16
CA PRO A 198 23.66 -2.00 -39.38
C PRO A 198 22.29 -1.45 -38.99
N VAL A 199 21.32 -1.44 -39.91
CA VAL A 199 19.99 -0.86 -39.67
C VAL A 199 19.22 -1.64 -38.59
N PRO A 200 19.03 -2.97 -38.69
CA PRO A 200 18.36 -3.72 -37.63
C PRO A 200 19.11 -3.67 -36.29
N ARG A 201 20.45 -3.59 -36.31
CA ARG A 201 21.27 -3.42 -35.10
C ARG A 201 20.97 -2.09 -34.42
N GLY A 202 20.88 -0.99 -35.17
CA GLY A 202 20.48 0.32 -34.66
C GLY A 202 19.09 0.28 -34.02
N CYS A 203 18.12 -0.37 -34.65
CA CYS A 203 16.77 -0.56 -34.07
C CYS A 203 16.80 -1.33 -32.75
N PHE A 204 17.59 -2.41 -32.65
CA PHE A 204 17.74 -3.15 -31.40
C PHE A 204 18.35 -2.31 -30.28
N TRP A 205 19.37 -1.49 -30.59
CA TRP A 205 19.99 -0.60 -29.60
C TRP A 205 19.06 0.55 -29.18
N GLY A 206 18.34 1.15 -30.13
CA GLY A 206 17.30 2.15 -29.83
C GLY A 206 16.19 1.58 -28.96
N GLY A 207 15.72 0.36 -29.28
CA GLY A 207 14.73 -0.35 -28.47
C GLY A 207 15.26 -0.71 -27.07
N CYS A 208 16.54 -1.10 -26.95
CA CYS A 208 17.19 -1.35 -25.66
C CYS A 208 17.20 -0.09 -24.79
N LEU A 209 17.55 1.07 -25.37
CA LEU A 209 17.54 2.35 -24.65
C LEU A 209 16.12 2.76 -24.25
N LEU A 210 15.14 2.62 -25.14
CA LEU A 210 13.74 2.90 -24.81
C LEU A 210 13.25 2.03 -23.65
N CYS A 211 13.53 0.72 -23.71
CA CYS A 211 13.17 -0.20 -22.63
C CYS A 211 13.88 0.16 -21.31
N PHE A 212 15.13 0.61 -21.35
CA PHE A 212 15.82 1.09 -20.14
C PHE A 212 15.09 2.28 -19.50
N LEU A 213 14.72 3.29 -20.29
CA LEU A 213 13.99 4.45 -19.79
C LEU A 213 12.62 4.06 -19.22
N LEU A 214 11.90 3.14 -19.87
CA LEU A 214 10.62 2.63 -19.38
C LEU A 214 10.79 1.81 -18.08
N ALA A 215 11.88 1.05 -17.96
CA ALA A 215 12.19 0.30 -16.74
C ALA A 215 12.45 1.24 -15.56
N VAL A 216 13.30 2.27 -15.75
CA VAL A 216 13.59 3.29 -14.73
C VAL A 216 12.33 4.08 -14.37
N GLY A 217 11.52 4.45 -15.37
CA GLY A 217 10.23 5.11 -15.17
C GLY A 217 9.17 4.24 -14.48
N SER A 218 9.43 2.93 -14.35
CA SER A 218 8.59 2.00 -13.59
C SER A 218 9.11 1.80 -12.16
N LYS A 219 10.43 1.64 -11.98
CA LYS A 219 11.09 1.49 -10.68
C LYS A 219 12.57 1.86 -10.75
N GLN A 220 13.07 2.55 -9.73
CA GLN A 220 14.43 3.09 -9.71
C GLN A 220 15.54 2.02 -9.69
N ASN A 221 15.26 0.80 -9.20
CA ASN A 221 16.25 -0.28 -9.17
C ASN A 221 16.68 -0.75 -10.58
N ALA A 222 15.90 -0.40 -11.62
CA ALA A 222 16.25 -0.67 -13.00
C ALA A 222 17.47 0.11 -13.51
N VAL A 223 17.94 1.13 -12.77
CA VAL A 223 19.19 1.85 -13.09
C VAL A 223 20.42 0.94 -13.15
N THR A 224 20.34 -0.27 -12.59
CA THR A 224 21.39 -1.29 -12.64
C THR A 224 21.54 -1.96 -14.01
N LEU A 225 20.59 -1.77 -14.96
CA LEU A 225 20.60 -2.43 -16.27
C LEU A 225 21.93 -2.30 -17.01
N PRO A 226 22.58 -1.13 -17.10
CA PRO A 226 23.80 -1.02 -17.86
C PRO A 226 24.95 -1.84 -17.27
N ALA A 227 25.02 -1.95 -15.94
CA ALA A 227 25.96 -2.85 -15.29
C ALA A 227 25.64 -4.32 -15.60
N ALA A 228 24.36 -4.69 -15.69
CA ALA A 228 23.96 -6.04 -16.11
C ALA A 228 24.33 -6.33 -17.59
N LEU A 229 24.16 -5.36 -18.50
CA LEU A 229 24.62 -5.50 -19.89
C LEU A 229 26.13 -5.68 -19.97
N LEU A 230 26.88 -4.97 -19.13
CA LEU A 230 28.33 -5.16 -19.03
C LEU A 230 28.68 -6.56 -18.50
N LEU A 231 28.01 -7.05 -17.46
CA LEU A 231 28.18 -8.41 -16.97
C LEU A 231 27.93 -9.43 -18.09
N ILE A 232 26.91 -9.19 -18.93
CA ILE A 232 26.61 -10.03 -20.09
C ILE A 232 27.78 -10.01 -21.09
N GLU A 233 28.31 -8.84 -21.43
CA GLU A 233 29.44 -8.72 -22.36
C GLU A 233 30.69 -9.44 -21.82
N ILE A 234 31.02 -9.27 -20.53
CA ILE A 234 32.19 -9.87 -19.87
C ILE A 234 32.09 -11.40 -19.80
N ILE A 235 30.91 -11.95 -19.50
CA ILE A 235 30.74 -13.38 -19.25
C ILE A 235 30.46 -14.15 -20.56
N PHE A 236 29.60 -13.61 -21.43
CA PHE A 236 29.06 -14.36 -22.56
C PHE A 236 29.69 -14.03 -23.92
N TYR A 237 30.28 -12.83 -24.09
CA TYR A 237 30.82 -12.35 -25.38
C TYR A 237 32.33 -12.10 -25.39
N ARG A 238 32.97 -12.15 -24.21
CA ARG A 238 34.41 -11.90 -24.05
C ARG A 238 35.27 -12.78 -24.97
N LYS A 239 36.07 -12.14 -25.84
CA LYS A 239 37.21 -12.78 -26.54
C LYS A 239 38.42 -12.99 -25.58
N PRO A 240 39.32 -13.95 -25.83
CA PRO A 240 40.50 -14.19 -24.98
C PRO A 240 41.35 -12.92 -24.72
N ASP A 241 41.52 -12.06 -25.72
CA ASP A 241 42.32 -10.82 -25.66
C ASP A 241 41.58 -9.55 -25.22
N PHE A 242 40.37 -9.68 -24.66
CA PHE A 242 39.49 -8.55 -24.29
C PHE A 242 40.17 -7.45 -23.45
N TRP A 243 41.13 -7.80 -22.58
CA TRP A 243 41.85 -6.84 -21.73
C TRP A 243 43.13 -6.28 -22.35
N ARG A 244 43.59 -6.82 -23.48
CA ARG A 244 44.78 -6.34 -24.22
C ARG A 244 44.46 -5.26 -25.25
N GLN A 245 43.21 -5.13 -25.69
CA GLN A 245 42.79 -4.10 -26.65
C GLN A 245 42.34 -2.82 -25.93
N GLY A 246 43.22 -1.81 -25.88
CA GLY A 246 43.03 -0.58 -25.11
C GLY A 246 41.72 0.18 -25.39
N LYS A 247 41.27 0.28 -26.65
CA LYS A 247 40.08 1.07 -27.02
C LYS A 247 38.76 0.49 -26.47
N THR A 248 38.64 -0.83 -26.35
CA THR A 248 37.41 -1.50 -25.87
C THR A 248 37.32 -1.49 -24.34
N LYS A 249 38.46 -1.54 -23.64
CA LYS A 249 38.53 -1.40 -22.17
C LYS A 249 38.04 -0.01 -21.73
N TRP A 250 38.51 1.05 -22.39
CA TRP A 250 38.15 2.43 -22.03
C TRP A 250 36.71 2.82 -22.40
N THR A 251 36.13 2.21 -23.44
CA THR A 251 34.71 2.41 -23.77
C THR A 251 33.78 1.72 -22.77
N VAL A 252 34.15 0.54 -22.28
CA VAL A 252 33.44 -0.15 -21.19
C VAL A 252 33.55 0.61 -19.86
N VAL A 253 34.76 1.02 -19.47
CA VAL A 253 34.98 1.79 -18.23
C VAL A 253 34.31 3.16 -18.32
N GLY A 254 34.45 3.86 -19.46
CA GLY A 254 33.79 5.14 -19.72
C GLY A 254 32.26 5.03 -19.76
N GLY A 255 31.72 3.92 -20.26
CA GLY A 255 30.29 3.62 -20.19
C GLY A 255 29.81 3.49 -18.75
N VAL A 256 30.45 2.64 -17.94
CA VAL A 256 30.09 2.45 -16.52
C VAL A 256 30.21 3.76 -15.74
N VAL A 257 31.31 4.49 -15.91
CA VAL A 257 31.53 5.79 -15.27
C VAL A 257 30.48 6.81 -15.72
N GLY A 258 30.16 6.87 -17.02
CA GLY A 258 29.13 7.74 -17.57
C GLY A 258 27.72 7.42 -17.03
N LEU A 259 27.45 6.16 -16.72
CA LEU A 259 26.17 5.70 -16.17
C LEU A 259 26.04 5.94 -14.67
N VAL A 260 27.15 5.81 -13.93
CA VAL A 260 27.24 6.26 -12.53
C VAL A 260 27.06 7.78 -12.47
N ILE A 261 27.69 8.53 -13.37
CA ILE A 261 27.53 9.98 -13.48
C ILE A 261 26.09 10.34 -13.84
N LEU A 262 25.47 9.68 -14.83
CA LEU A 262 24.07 9.91 -15.20
C LEU A 262 23.12 9.64 -14.04
N TYR A 263 23.33 8.56 -13.28
CA TYR A 263 22.55 8.24 -12.09
C TYR A 263 22.70 9.31 -11.00
N VAL A 264 23.93 9.74 -10.72
CA VAL A 264 24.22 10.82 -9.79
C VAL A 264 23.54 12.12 -10.24
N LEU A 265 23.63 12.47 -11.53
CA LEU A 265 22.99 13.66 -12.09
C LEU A 265 21.46 13.59 -12.02
N LEU A 266 20.85 12.41 -12.22
CA LEU A 266 19.41 12.22 -12.06
C LEU A 266 18.95 12.37 -10.60
N LEU A 267 19.77 11.95 -9.63
CA LEU A 267 19.51 12.17 -8.20
C LEU A 267 19.58 13.67 -7.84
N PHE A 268 20.59 14.38 -8.35
CA PHE A 268 20.73 15.83 -8.16
C PHE A 268 19.67 16.65 -8.90
N TYR A 269 19.21 16.19 -10.06
CA TYR A 269 18.12 16.85 -10.80
C TYR A 269 16.76 16.70 -10.11
N TRP A 270 16.53 15.58 -9.41
CA TRP A 270 15.25 15.30 -8.77
C TRP A 270 15.10 15.99 -7.40
N GLN A 271 16.18 16.37 -6.73
CA GLN A 271 16.15 16.94 -5.38
C GLN A 271 17.14 18.09 -5.25
N THR A 272 16.64 19.26 -4.86
CA THR A 272 17.45 20.46 -4.58
C THR A 272 18.45 20.25 -3.43
N ASP A 273 18.18 19.29 -2.54
CA ASP A 273 19.10 18.82 -1.49
C ASP A 273 18.90 17.31 -1.18
N PRO A 274 19.67 16.43 -1.84
CA PRO A 274 19.54 14.99 -1.68
C PRO A 274 19.93 14.47 -0.29
N MET A 275 20.89 15.12 0.37
CA MET A 275 21.42 14.64 1.65
C MET A 275 20.45 14.93 2.79
N SER A 276 19.86 16.12 2.85
CA SER A 276 18.82 16.38 3.85
C SER A 276 17.60 15.50 3.66
N THR A 277 17.20 15.22 2.42
CA THR A 277 16.09 14.30 2.12
C THR A 277 16.38 12.88 2.60
N LEU A 278 17.63 12.41 2.39
CA LEU A 278 18.07 11.10 2.87
C LEU A 278 18.02 11.01 4.40
N ILE A 279 18.57 12.02 5.10
CA ILE A 279 18.62 12.09 6.57
C ILE A 279 17.20 12.18 7.15
N ALA A 280 16.36 13.08 6.61
CA ALA A 280 14.98 13.25 7.03
C ALA A 280 14.14 11.97 6.85
N GLY A 281 14.50 11.12 5.88
CA GLY A 281 13.86 9.82 5.69
C GLY A 281 14.08 8.84 6.84
N TYR A 282 15.17 8.99 7.60
CA TYR A 282 15.48 8.14 8.76
C TYR A 282 14.84 8.65 10.06
N GLU A 283 14.41 9.91 10.15
CA GLU A 283 13.72 10.45 11.34
C GLU A 283 12.42 9.70 11.68
N LYS A 284 11.83 9.06 10.67
CA LYS A 284 10.58 8.28 10.79
C LYS A 284 10.82 6.77 10.84
N ARG A 285 12.06 6.32 11.05
CA ARG A 285 12.44 4.90 11.06
C ARG A 285 12.93 4.49 12.45
N PRO A 286 12.72 3.23 12.85
CA PRO A 286 13.26 2.71 14.12
C PRO A 286 14.74 2.32 14.04
N PHE A 287 15.42 2.62 12.94
CA PHE A 287 16.81 2.28 12.69
C PHE A 287 17.52 3.42 11.96
N THR A 288 18.84 3.47 12.15
CA THR A 288 19.75 4.42 11.48
C THR A 288 20.18 3.91 10.10
N MET A 289 20.82 4.80 9.33
CA MET A 289 21.39 4.46 8.02
C MET A 289 22.41 3.33 8.09
N ILE A 290 23.27 3.33 9.13
CA ILE A 290 24.32 2.32 9.29
C ILE A 290 23.73 0.99 9.72
N GLU A 291 22.79 0.99 10.68
CA GLU A 291 22.09 -0.21 11.09
C GLU A 291 21.36 -0.86 9.92
N ARG A 292 20.71 -0.06 9.08
CA ARG A 292 20.11 -0.55 7.83
C ARG A 292 21.16 -1.21 6.94
N LEU A 293 22.25 -0.51 6.61
CA LEU A 293 23.28 -1.02 5.71
C LEU A 293 23.86 -2.35 6.20
N LEU A 294 24.13 -2.45 7.51
CA LEU A 294 24.61 -3.69 8.12
C LEU A 294 23.55 -4.80 8.05
N THR A 295 22.30 -4.48 8.40
CA THR A 295 21.18 -5.44 8.40
C THR A 295 20.92 -5.99 6.99
N GLU A 296 21.02 -5.15 5.96
CA GLU A 296 20.77 -5.53 4.56
C GLU A 296 21.73 -6.61 4.03
N THR A 297 22.91 -6.79 4.63
CA THR A 297 23.82 -7.90 4.30
C THR A 297 23.20 -9.24 4.70
N ARG A 298 22.56 -9.31 5.87
CA ARG A 298 21.82 -10.50 6.34
C ARG A 298 20.51 -10.68 5.57
N VAL A 299 19.81 -9.59 5.27
CA VAL A 299 18.58 -9.62 4.46
C VAL A 299 18.87 -10.17 3.06
N SER A 300 19.99 -9.82 2.44
CA SER A 300 20.38 -10.35 1.12
C SER A 300 20.55 -11.88 1.14
N LEU A 301 21.10 -12.45 2.22
CA LEU A 301 21.18 -13.90 2.39
C LEU A 301 19.83 -14.51 2.76
N PHE A 302 19.00 -13.80 3.51
CA PHE A 302 17.63 -14.20 3.81
C PHE A 302 16.78 -14.31 2.53
N TYR A 303 16.95 -13.40 1.58
CA TYR A 303 16.34 -13.50 0.26
C TYR A 303 16.82 -14.73 -0.54
N LEU A 304 18.13 -15.01 -0.52
CA LEU A 304 18.64 -16.26 -1.12
C LEU A 304 18.04 -17.49 -0.44
N TYR A 305 17.91 -17.48 0.89
CA TYR A 305 17.27 -18.55 1.63
C TYR A 305 15.81 -18.75 1.20
N GLN A 306 15.01 -17.68 1.13
CA GLN A 306 13.62 -17.73 0.68
C GLN A 306 13.46 -18.22 -0.78
N LEU A 307 14.44 -17.93 -1.64
CA LEU A 307 14.46 -18.39 -3.04
C LEU A 307 14.90 -19.84 -3.20
N LEU A 308 15.77 -20.34 -2.31
CA LEU A 308 16.25 -21.73 -2.34
C LEU A 308 15.35 -22.67 -1.55
N TYR A 309 14.58 -22.14 -0.59
CA TYR A 309 13.64 -22.89 0.25
C TYR A 309 12.21 -22.31 0.11
N PRO A 310 11.48 -22.64 -0.98
CA PRO A 310 10.27 -21.94 -1.41
C PRO A 310 8.98 -22.39 -0.68
N VAL A 311 8.98 -22.39 0.65
CA VAL A 311 7.84 -22.86 1.45
C VAL A 311 6.87 -21.69 1.73
N PRO A 312 5.57 -21.80 1.36
CA PRO A 312 4.58 -20.73 1.55
C PRO A 312 4.49 -20.15 2.96
N GLY A 313 4.73 -20.98 3.98
CA GLY A 313 4.71 -20.60 5.39
C GLY A 313 5.81 -19.60 5.81
N GLN A 314 6.82 -19.36 4.97
CA GLN A 314 7.90 -18.41 5.29
C GLN A 314 7.71 -17.04 4.67
N PHE A 315 6.80 -16.92 3.70
CA PHE A 315 6.54 -15.66 3.05
C PHE A 315 5.56 -14.84 3.88
N SER A 316 5.81 -13.55 4.05
CA SER A 316 4.96 -12.65 4.83
C SER A 316 5.01 -11.24 4.25
N ILE A 317 3.93 -10.48 4.43
CA ILE A 317 3.92 -9.04 4.11
C ILE A 317 4.79 -8.25 5.09
N LEU A 318 5.02 -8.79 6.29
CA LEU A 318 5.82 -8.20 7.36
C LEU A 318 6.73 -9.26 7.98
N HIS A 319 8.02 -8.95 8.09
CA HIS A 319 9.02 -9.84 8.67
C HIS A 319 9.54 -9.23 9.98
N ASP A 320 9.58 -10.05 11.02
CA ASP A 320 10.31 -9.71 12.24
C ASP A 320 11.80 -10.04 12.03
N PHE A 321 12.58 -9.02 11.70
CA PHE A 321 13.99 -9.18 11.38
C PHE A 321 14.83 -8.37 12.38
N SER A 322 15.74 -9.06 13.07
CA SER A 322 16.59 -8.41 14.07
C SER A 322 17.56 -7.42 13.42
N LEU A 323 17.62 -6.21 13.99
CA LEU A 323 18.54 -5.17 13.55
C LEU A 323 20.00 -5.53 13.84
N SER A 324 20.88 -5.18 12.92
CA SER A 324 22.32 -5.21 13.12
C SER A 324 22.81 -3.86 13.62
N THR A 325 23.10 -3.76 14.92
CA THR A 325 23.62 -2.55 15.58
C THR A 325 25.13 -2.40 15.42
N SER A 326 25.84 -3.50 15.20
CA SER A 326 27.28 -3.51 14.91
C SER A 326 27.66 -4.69 14.00
N LEU A 327 28.95 -4.83 13.69
CA LEU A 327 29.46 -5.98 12.93
C LEU A 327 29.27 -7.31 13.69
N LEU A 328 29.31 -7.28 15.02
CA LEU A 328 29.24 -8.47 15.87
C LEU A 328 27.91 -8.61 16.61
N GLU A 329 27.01 -7.64 16.49
CA GLU A 329 25.69 -7.67 17.12
C GLU A 329 24.59 -7.49 16.06
N PRO A 330 23.91 -8.58 15.66
CA PRO A 330 24.26 -9.98 15.96
C PRO A 330 25.50 -10.44 15.17
N TRP A 331 26.21 -11.45 15.68
CA TRP A 331 27.43 -12.01 15.07
C TRP A 331 27.21 -12.51 13.64
N THR A 332 25.97 -12.88 13.33
CA THR A 332 25.53 -13.26 11.99
C THR A 332 25.73 -12.14 10.94
N THR A 333 25.95 -10.89 11.36
CA THR A 333 26.27 -9.76 10.45
C THR A 333 27.64 -9.95 9.81
N SER A 334 28.71 -10.12 10.60
CA SER A 334 30.05 -10.43 10.07
C SER A 334 30.06 -11.70 9.23
N VAL A 335 29.30 -12.74 9.64
CA VAL A 335 29.19 -13.98 8.86
C VAL A 335 28.48 -13.75 7.53
N ALA A 336 27.43 -12.95 7.51
CA ALA A 336 26.74 -12.61 6.28
C ALA A 336 27.64 -11.84 5.30
N ILE A 337 28.40 -10.86 5.80
CA ILE A 337 29.39 -10.13 5.02
C ILE A 337 30.43 -11.09 4.43
N ALA A 338 31.01 -11.96 5.25
CA ALA A 338 31.99 -12.95 4.82
C ALA A 338 31.42 -13.92 3.77
N ALA A 339 30.19 -14.39 3.95
CA ALA A 339 29.51 -15.27 3.01
C ALA A 339 29.23 -14.60 1.66
N ILE A 340 28.78 -13.34 1.66
CA ILE A 340 28.58 -12.57 0.43
C ILE A 340 29.92 -12.37 -0.29
N LEU A 341 30.97 -11.96 0.43
CA LEU A 341 32.31 -11.81 -0.14
C LEU A 341 32.82 -13.13 -0.72
N MET A 342 32.63 -14.25 -0.02
CA MET A 342 33.01 -15.57 -0.50
C MET A 342 32.24 -15.96 -1.77
N LEU A 343 30.93 -15.71 -1.84
CA LEU A 343 30.12 -15.98 -3.03
C LEU A 343 30.59 -15.14 -4.23
N ILE A 344 30.88 -13.86 -4.01
CA ILE A 344 31.41 -12.96 -5.05
C ILE A 344 32.79 -13.43 -5.52
N LEU A 345 33.72 -13.70 -4.61
CA LEU A 345 35.06 -14.19 -4.94
C LEU A 345 35.01 -15.54 -5.65
N PHE A 346 34.13 -16.44 -5.23
CA PHE A 346 33.90 -17.72 -5.88
C PHE A 346 33.33 -17.55 -7.30
N ALA A 347 32.41 -16.60 -7.49
CA ALA A 347 31.88 -16.25 -8.81
C ALA A 347 32.98 -15.64 -9.71
N VAL A 348 33.83 -14.76 -9.19
CA VAL A 348 35.00 -14.22 -9.92
C VAL A 348 35.94 -15.35 -10.33
N TYR A 349 36.34 -16.22 -9.40
CA TYR A 349 37.24 -17.34 -9.64
C TYR A 349 36.69 -18.30 -10.72
N ASN A 350 35.39 -18.59 -10.67
CA ASN A 350 34.73 -19.51 -11.60
C ASN A 350 34.20 -18.85 -12.87
N ILE A 351 34.44 -17.56 -13.12
CA ILE A 351 33.81 -16.81 -14.23
C ILE A 351 33.99 -17.46 -15.61
N ARG A 352 35.12 -18.16 -15.82
CA ARG A 352 35.40 -18.92 -17.06
C ARG A 352 34.87 -20.35 -17.02
N ARG A 353 34.96 -21.03 -15.86
CA ARG A 353 34.63 -22.45 -15.72
C ARG A 353 33.12 -22.66 -15.58
N LYS A 354 32.44 -21.83 -14.77
CA LYS A 354 31.01 -21.89 -14.48
C LYS A 354 30.34 -20.53 -14.75
N PRO A 355 30.34 -20.04 -16.00
CA PRO A 355 29.81 -18.72 -16.37
C PRO A 355 28.35 -18.50 -15.97
N LEU A 356 27.48 -19.51 -16.07
CA LEU A 356 26.07 -19.40 -15.66
C LEU A 356 25.92 -19.14 -14.16
N LEU A 357 26.74 -19.81 -13.34
CA LEU A 357 26.75 -19.63 -11.89
C LEU A 357 27.28 -18.24 -11.52
N SER A 358 28.40 -17.84 -12.11
CA SER A 358 28.96 -16.51 -11.88
C SER A 358 27.99 -15.41 -12.29
N PHE A 359 27.32 -15.55 -13.43
CA PHE A 359 26.30 -14.58 -13.87
C PHE A 359 25.11 -14.52 -12.91
N ALA A 360 24.58 -15.67 -12.47
CA ALA A 360 23.48 -15.71 -11.49
C ALA A 360 23.84 -14.99 -10.19
N VAL A 361 25.04 -15.24 -9.64
CA VAL A 361 25.52 -14.59 -8.41
C VAL A 361 25.67 -13.08 -8.60
N PHE A 362 26.38 -12.64 -9.65
CA PHE A 362 26.56 -11.20 -9.88
C PHE A 362 25.24 -10.48 -10.17
N PHE A 363 24.37 -11.08 -10.97
CA PHE A 363 23.08 -10.50 -11.32
C PHE A 363 22.18 -10.35 -10.08
N PHE A 364 22.17 -11.35 -9.20
CA PHE A 364 21.39 -11.31 -7.95
C PHE A 364 21.84 -10.16 -7.03
N PHE A 365 23.13 -10.04 -6.75
CA PHE A 365 23.63 -8.96 -5.88
C PHE A 365 23.57 -7.59 -6.56
N LEU A 366 23.78 -7.52 -7.89
CA LEU A 366 23.61 -6.28 -8.65
C LEU A 366 22.15 -5.80 -8.61
N GLY A 367 21.18 -6.70 -8.76
CA GLY A 367 19.76 -6.32 -8.71
C GLY A 367 19.34 -5.76 -7.34
N HIS A 368 19.97 -6.22 -6.27
CA HIS A 368 19.75 -5.71 -4.90
C HIS A 368 20.59 -4.48 -4.56
N SER A 369 21.57 -4.10 -5.38
CA SER A 369 22.55 -3.04 -5.06
C SER A 369 21.96 -1.63 -4.95
N VAL A 370 20.66 -1.45 -5.22
CA VAL A 370 19.95 -0.18 -5.01
C VAL A 370 19.08 -0.28 -3.75
N GLU A 371 18.23 -1.30 -3.65
CA GLU A 371 17.25 -1.42 -2.57
C GLU A 371 17.85 -1.91 -1.24
N SER A 372 18.99 -2.61 -1.28
CA SER A 372 19.73 -3.10 -0.11
C SER A 372 20.94 -2.22 0.22
N THR A 373 20.73 -0.91 0.33
CA THR A 373 21.80 0.09 0.58
C THR A 373 21.45 1.09 1.70
N ILE A 374 21.76 2.37 1.53
CA ILE A 374 21.55 3.45 2.50
C ILE A 374 20.21 4.17 2.30
N PHE A 375 19.41 3.83 1.29
CA PHE A 375 18.12 4.48 1.09
C PHE A 375 17.13 4.10 2.21
N PRO A 376 16.36 5.07 2.78
CA PRO A 376 15.48 4.88 3.95
C PRO A 376 14.19 4.12 3.63
N LEU A 377 14.35 2.91 3.10
CA LEU A 377 13.29 1.96 2.80
C LEU A 377 13.17 0.94 3.93
N GLU A 378 12.03 0.24 4.00
CA GLU A 378 11.87 -0.92 4.89
C GLU A 378 13.00 -1.95 4.69
N LEU A 379 13.27 -2.74 5.72
CA LEU A 379 14.34 -3.76 5.69
C LEU A 379 13.98 -4.88 4.70
N VAL A 380 12.83 -5.53 4.91
CA VAL A 380 12.48 -6.75 4.17
C VAL A 380 11.20 -6.55 3.36
N PHE A 381 11.29 -6.78 2.05
CA PHE A 381 10.14 -6.90 1.16
C PHE A 381 10.45 -7.89 0.04
N GLU A 382 9.61 -8.90 -0.10
CA GLU A 382 9.83 -10.05 -0.98
C GLU A 382 9.72 -9.67 -2.46
N HIS A 383 8.86 -8.71 -2.81
CA HIS A 383 8.73 -8.19 -4.18
C HIS A 383 10.02 -7.57 -4.74
N ARG A 384 11.00 -7.25 -3.88
CA ARG A 384 12.35 -6.83 -4.31
C ARG A 384 13.09 -7.94 -5.06
N ASN A 385 12.75 -9.20 -4.82
CA ASN A 385 13.37 -10.35 -5.47
C ASN A 385 12.91 -10.58 -6.91
N TYR A 386 11.83 -9.95 -7.38
CA TYR A 386 11.28 -10.23 -8.72
C TYR A 386 12.31 -10.02 -9.83
N LEU A 387 13.00 -8.87 -9.84
CA LEU A 387 14.08 -8.58 -10.80
C LEU A 387 15.37 -9.39 -10.50
N PRO A 388 15.95 -9.36 -9.28
CA PRO A 388 17.22 -10.03 -8.99
C PRO A 388 17.20 -11.55 -9.15
N SER A 389 16.04 -12.21 -9.01
CA SER A 389 15.91 -13.66 -9.13
C SER A 389 15.82 -14.19 -10.56
N LEU A 390 15.67 -13.32 -11.58
CA LEU A 390 15.44 -13.72 -12.99
C LEU A 390 16.38 -14.83 -13.49
N PHE A 391 17.68 -14.71 -13.20
CA PHE A 391 18.69 -15.66 -13.66
C PHE A 391 19.23 -16.57 -12.55
N LEU A 392 18.70 -16.47 -11.33
CA LEU A 392 19.21 -17.22 -10.17
C LEU A 392 19.07 -18.74 -10.37
N PHE A 393 17.96 -19.18 -10.96
CA PHE A 393 17.66 -20.59 -11.19
C PHE A 393 18.30 -21.17 -12.47
N LEU A 394 19.01 -20.36 -13.25
CA LEU A 394 19.70 -20.80 -14.46
C LEU A 394 20.78 -21.87 -14.19
N PRO A 395 21.73 -21.69 -13.25
CA PRO A 395 22.68 -22.74 -12.89
C PRO A 395 22.01 -23.98 -12.29
N VAL A 396 20.90 -23.81 -11.55
CA VAL A 396 20.13 -24.92 -10.97
C VAL A 396 19.53 -25.78 -12.08
N ALA A 397 18.81 -25.16 -13.02
CA ALA A 397 18.21 -25.86 -14.16
C ALA A 397 19.26 -26.53 -15.05
N SER A 398 20.41 -25.87 -15.27
CA SER A 398 21.55 -26.46 -15.98
C SER A 398 22.09 -27.70 -15.26
N GLY A 399 22.32 -27.62 -13.95
CA GLY A 399 22.79 -28.74 -13.15
C GLY A 399 21.82 -29.92 -13.13
N MET A 400 20.52 -29.65 -12.96
CA MET A 400 19.47 -30.67 -13.01
C MET A 400 19.41 -31.37 -14.37
N THR A 401 19.48 -30.60 -15.46
CA THR A 401 19.46 -31.16 -16.82
C THR A 401 20.70 -32.03 -17.07
N SER A 402 21.88 -31.55 -16.66
CA SER A 402 23.13 -32.32 -16.76
C SER A 402 23.10 -33.59 -15.91
N LEU A 403 22.49 -33.56 -14.73
CA LEU A 403 22.33 -34.74 -13.87
C LEU A 403 21.43 -35.80 -14.54
N VAL A 404 20.27 -35.37 -15.06
CA VAL A 404 19.35 -36.23 -15.81
C VAL A 404 20.05 -36.89 -17.01
N ASP A 405 20.79 -36.11 -17.79
CA ASP A 405 21.49 -36.62 -18.98
C ASP A 405 22.65 -37.56 -18.60
N THR A 406 23.36 -37.30 -17.50
CA THR A 406 24.45 -38.18 -17.02
C THR A 406 23.93 -39.56 -16.61
N PHE A 407 22.75 -39.62 -15.98
CA PHE A 407 22.17 -40.88 -15.50
C PHE A 407 21.30 -41.59 -16.52
N ARG A 408 20.96 -40.94 -17.64
CA ARG A 408 20.21 -41.55 -18.75
C ARG A 408 20.81 -42.89 -19.18
N ASP A 409 22.13 -42.90 -19.37
CA ASP A 409 22.85 -44.07 -19.87
C ASP A 409 23.50 -44.90 -18.75
N LYS A 410 23.60 -44.36 -17.53
CA LYS A 410 24.25 -45.04 -16.38
C LYS A 410 23.29 -45.84 -15.51
N SER A 411 22.06 -45.36 -15.29
CA SER A 411 21.09 -46.04 -14.42
C SER A 411 19.66 -45.63 -14.76
N THR A 412 18.90 -46.57 -15.33
CA THR A 412 17.49 -46.34 -15.69
C THR A 412 16.63 -45.98 -14.48
N LEU A 413 16.90 -46.56 -13.31
CA LEU A 413 16.16 -46.24 -12.08
C LEU A 413 16.37 -44.78 -11.68
N VAL A 414 17.64 -44.33 -11.57
CA VAL A 414 17.97 -42.95 -11.19
C VAL A 414 17.44 -41.96 -12.23
N TYR A 415 17.57 -42.28 -13.53
CA TYR A 415 17.01 -41.45 -14.59
C TYR A 415 15.49 -41.28 -14.45
N ARG A 416 14.73 -42.36 -14.24
CA ARG A 416 13.27 -42.30 -14.03
C ARG A 416 12.91 -41.51 -12.78
N MET A 417 13.64 -41.68 -11.69
CA MET A 417 13.44 -40.89 -10.46
C MET A 417 13.67 -39.39 -10.71
N LEU A 418 14.76 -39.01 -11.36
CA LEU A 418 15.07 -37.61 -11.68
C LEU A 418 14.02 -37.00 -12.64
N MET A 419 13.59 -37.76 -13.65
CA MET A 419 12.54 -37.33 -14.58
C MET A 419 11.18 -37.17 -13.88
N GLY A 420 10.88 -37.97 -12.85
CA GLY A 420 9.69 -37.82 -12.01
C GLY A 420 9.77 -36.63 -11.04
N LEU A 421 10.97 -36.33 -10.51
CA LEU A 421 11.17 -35.24 -9.56
C LEU A 421 10.95 -33.85 -10.18
N VAL A 422 11.28 -33.67 -11.46
CA VAL A 422 11.15 -32.37 -12.13
C VAL A 422 9.69 -31.88 -12.19
N PRO A 423 8.72 -32.66 -12.69
CA PRO A 423 7.30 -32.29 -12.63
C PRO A 423 6.80 -32.09 -11.19
N VAL A 424 7.22 -32.92 -10.24
CA VAL A 424 6.84 -32.79 -8.82
C VAL A 424 7.28 -31.44 -8.27
N LEU A 425 8.51 -31.01 -8.56
CA LEU A 425 9.02 -29.70 -8.18
C LEU A 425 8.18 -28.57 -8.79
N VAL A 426 7.89 -28.63 -10.09
CA VAL A 426 7.08 -27.62 -10.81
C VAL A 426 5.68 -27.53 -10.23
N ILE A 427 5.04 -28.67 -9.96
CA ILE A 427 3.71 -28.74 -9.34
C ILE A 427 3.77 -28.19 -7.91
N ALA A 428 4.77 -28.55 -7.11
CA ALA A 428 4.93 -28.06 -5.74
C ALA A 428 5.09 -26.53 -5.69
N LEU A 429 5.88 -25.95 -6.62
CA LEU A 429 6.01 -24.50 -6.75
C LEU A 429 4.68 -23.85 -7.16
N GLY A 430 4.00 -24.40 -8.17
CA GLY A 430 2.69 -23.91 -8.63
C GLY A 430 1.62 -23.94 -7.53
N LEU A 431 1.53 -25.05 -6.78
CA LEU A 431 0.66 -25.18 -5.62
C LEU A 431 1.08 -24.22 -4.49
N GLY A 432 2.38 -24.05 -4.26
CA GLY A 432 2.90 -23.07 -3.32
C GLY A 432 2.49 -21.63 -3.67
N CYS A 433 2.54 -21.28 -4.95
CA CYS A 433 2.09 -19.99 -5.46
C CYS A 433 0.57 -19.82 -5.26
N TYR A 434 -0.22 -20.82 -5.66
CA TYR A 434 -1.67 -20.82 -5.49
C TYR A 434 -2.07 -20.67 -4.02
N THR A 435 -1.44 -21.43 -3.12
CA THR A 435 -1.70 -21.34 -1.68
C THR A 435 -1.29 -19.99 -1.10
N ARG A 436 -0.16 -19.43 -1.53
CA ARG A 436 0.26 -18.09 -1.11
C ARG A 436 -0.72 -17.00 -1.56
N ASN A 437 -1.31 -17.15 -2.75
CA ASN A 437 -2.34 -16.23 -3.27
C ASN A 437 -3.63 -16.23 -2.43
N MET A 438 -3.99 -17.35 -1.77
CA MET A 438 -5.16 -17.38 -0.88
C MET A 438 -5.02 -16.42 0.31
N VAL A 439 -3.79 -16.19 0.79
CA VAL A 439 -3.53 -15.20 1.86
C VAL A 439 -3.85 -13.79 1.40
N TRP A 440 -3.60 -13.48 0.12
CA TRP A 440 -3.89 -12.17 -0.48
C TRP A 440 -5.37 -11.96 -0.81
N ALA A 441 -6.27 -12.91 -0.52
CA ALA A 441 -7.68 -12.78 -0.87
C ALA A 441 -8.34 -11.53 -0.25
N THR A 442 -8.05 -11.25 1.03
CA THR A 442 -8.57 -10.09 1.75
C THR A 442 -7.51 -9.46 2.65
N GLU A 443 -7.68 -8.18 2.99
CA GLU A 443 -6.84 -7.53 4.01
C GLU A 443 -6.81 -8.32 5.32
N LYS A 444 -7.95 -8.88 5.75
CA LYS A 444 -8.03 -9.68 6.98
C LYS A 444 -7.17 -10.94 6.91
N THR A 445 -7.27 -11.72 5.84
CA THR A 445 -6.47 -12.96 5.67
C THR A 445 -4.98 -12.64 5.59
N LEU A 446 -4.61 -11.54 4.93
CA LEU A 446 -3.23 -11.08 4.82
C LEU A 446 -2.63 -10.73 6.18
N TRP A 447 -3.36 -9.98 7.00
CA TRP A 447 -2.88 -9.59 8.33
C TRP A 447 -2.95 -10.71 9.36
N GLN A 448 -3.89 -11.65 9.23
CA GLN A 448 -3.91 -12.86 10.06
C GLN A 448 -2.69 -13.74 9.81
N ASP A 449 -2.29 -13.92 8.55
CA ASP A 449 -1.06 -14.62 8.18
C ASP A 449 0.18 -13.91 8.74
N ALA A 450 0.25 -12.58 8.61
CA ALA A 450 1.33 -11.78 9.18
C ALA A 450 1.40 -11.87 10.71
N MET A 451 0.25 -11.92 11.39
CA MET A 451 0.17 -12.03 12.85
C MET A 451 0.70 -13.38 13.36
N GLN A 452 0.51 -14.46 12.59
CA GLN A 452 1.08 -15.76 12.92
C GLN A 452 2.60 -15.81 12.69
N LYS A 453 3.10 -15.13 11.65
CA LYS A 453 4.51 -15.17 11.23
C LYS A 453 5.39 -14.13 11.91
N ALA A 454 4.82 -13.03 12.39
CA ALA A 454 5.49 -11.97 13.14
C ALA A 454 4.73 -11.65 14.44
N PRO A 455 4.65 -12.61 15.39
CA PRO A 455 3.80 -12.49 16.59
C PRO A 455 4.31 -11.45 17.61
N SER A 456 5.55 -10.98 17.45
CA SER A 456 6.22 -9.97 18.28
C SER A 456 5.90 -8.53 17.85
N LEU A 457 5.45 -8.31 16.61
CA LEU A 457 5.18 -6.98 16.06
C LEU A 457 3.74 -6.57 16.34
N ALA A 458 3.51 -5.29 16.66
CA ALA A 458 2.18 -4.77 16.97
C ALA A 458 1.32 -4.56 15.72
N ARG A 459 1.94 -4.21 14.59
CA ARG A 459 1.26 -3.85 13.34
C ARG A 459 0.29 -4.93 12.83
N PRO A 460 0.61 -6.24 12.81
CA PRO A 460 -0.36 -7.26 12.42
C PRO A 460 -1.61 -7.30 13.31
N TYR A 461 -1.43 -7.29 14.65
CA TYR A 461 -2.56 -7.30 15.59
C TYR A 461 -3.47 -6.07 15.41
N GLN A 462 -2.88 -4.90 15.19
CA GLN A 462 -3.62 -3.67 14.92
C GLN A 462 -4.45 -3.75 13.65
N ASN A 463 -3.89 -4.27 12.56
CA ASN A 463 -4.62 -4.37 11.30
C ASN A 463 -5.70 -5.47 11.34
N VAL A 464 -5.46 -6.60 12.00
CA VAL A 464 -6.51 -7.60 12.27
C VAL A 464 -7.62 -6.99 13.15
N ALA A 465 -7.27 -6.20 14.16
CA ALA A 465 -8.25 -5.51 15.01
C ALA A 465 -9.07 -4.49 14.21
N MET A 466 -8.46 -3.74 13.28
CA MET A 466 -9.17 -2.84 12.36
C MET A 466 -10.13 -3.59 11.43
N ALA A 467 -9.74 -4.77 10.94
CA ALA A 467 -10.64 -5.60 10.13
C ALA A 467 -11.84 -6.09 10.96
N LEU A 468 -11.61 -6.56 12.18
CA LEU A 468 -12.67 -6.97 13.11
C LEU A 468 -13.57 -5.81 13.54
N GLU A 469 -13.03 -4.59 13.66
CA GLU A 469 -13.83 -3.39 13.93
C GLU A 469 -14.82 -3.12 12.79
N ARG A 470 -14.41 -3.29 11.53
CA ARG A 470 -15.30 -3.15 10.36
C ARG A 470 -16.41 -4.20 10.35
N GLU A 471 -16.11 -5.40 10.87
CA GLU A 471 -17.07 -6.50 11.07
C GLU A 471 -17.94 -6.35 12.34
N GLN A 472 -17.86 -5.21 13.05
CA GLN A 472 -18.54 -4.96 14.32
C GLN A 472 -18.14 -5.90 15.48
N ASN A 473 -17.07 -6.68 15.34
CA ASN A 473 -16.52 -7.52 16.41
C ASN A 473 -15.59 -6.72 17.33
N LEU A 474 -16.19 -5.73 17.99
CA LEU A 474 -15.48 -4.69 18.75
C LEU A 474 -14.74 -5.24 19.99
N GLU A 475 -15.26 -6.30 20.63
CA GLU A 475 -14.62 -6.90 21.80
C GLU A 475 -13.28 -7.57 21.45
N ILE A 476 -13.27 -8.38 20.39
CA ILE A 476 -12.03 -9.05 19.95
C ILE A 476 -11.04 -8.00 19.42
N ALA A 477 -11.53 -6.98 18.70
CA ALA A 477 -10.68 -5.86 18.26
C ALA A 477 -9.99 -5.17 19.45
N ILE A 478 -10.71 -4.85 20.53
CA ILE A 478 -10.14 -4.27 21.75
C ILE A 478 -9.08 -5.21 22.35
N LYS A 479 -9.34 -6.52 22.44
CA LYS A 479 -8.36 -7.49 22.96
C LYS A 479 -7.07 -7.50 22.14
N LEU A 480 -7.17 -7.45 20.82
CA LEU A 480 -6.00 -7.41 19.93
C LEU A 480 -5.23 -6.09 20.03
N TYR A 481 -5.92 -4.93 20.15
CA TYR A 481 -5.23 -3.66 20.40
C TYR A 481 -4.51 -3.64 21.74
N ARG A 482 -5.10 -4.24 22.79
CA ARG A 482 -4.41 -4.42 24.09
C ARG A 482 -3.18 -5.31 23.95
N LYS A 483 -3.32 -6.45 23.27
CA LYS A 483 -2.18 -7.33 22.99
C LYS A 483 -1.06 -6.57 22.27
N ALA A 484 -1.40 -5.73 21.29
CA ALA A 484 -0.44 -4.90 20.56
C ALA A 484 0.30 -3.89 21.45
N LEU A 485 -0.32 -3.41 22.55
CA LEU A 485 0.33 -2.52 23.53
C LEU A 485 1.33 -3.24 24.43
N ASP A 486 1.15 -4.55 24.64
CA ASP A 486 2.01 -5.39 25.46
C ASP A 486 3.25 -5.89 24.71
N LEU A 487 3.32 -5.68 23.39
CA LEU A 487 4.42 -6.12 22.55
C LEU A 487 5.60 -5.14 22.58
N GLN A 488 6.81 -5.69 22.52
CA GLN A 488 8.03 -4.91 22.33
C GLN A 488 8.20 -4.57 20.84
N ASP A 489 7.38 -3.63 20.38
CA ASP A 489 7.43 -3.16 19.00
C ASP A 489 8.64 -2.23 18.77
N PRO A 490 9.36 -2.34 17.63
CA PRO A 490 10.43 -1.42 17.27
C PRO A 490 10.01 0.05 17.21
N GLU A 491 8.73 0.33 16.96
CA GLU A 491 8.13 1.67 16.93
C GLU A 491 7.09 1.83 18.06
N PRO A 492 7.50 1.79 19.34
CA PRO A 492 6.55 1.67 20.46
C PRO A 492 5.67 2.92 20.60
N LYS A 493 6.16 4.10 20.21
CA LYS A 493 5.36 5.34 20.19
C LYS A 493 4.26 5.28 19.13
N LEU A 494 4.60 4.89 17.90
CA LEU A 494 3.63 4.81 16.81
C LEU A 494 2.59 3.72 17.09
N SER A 495 3.04 2.54 17.52
CA SER A 495 2.16 1.43 17.88
C SER A 495 1.18 1.84 18.98
N ARG A 496 1.66 2.44 20.09
CA ARG A 496 0.79 2.92 21.17
C ARG A 496 -0.21 3.96 20.69
N PHE A 497 0.23 4.91 19.87
CA PHE A 497 -0.64 5.94 19.31
C PHE A 497 -1.80 5.34 18.52
N ILE A 498 -1.52 4.38 17.62
CA ILE A 498 -2.53 3.71 16.79
C ILE A 498 -3.49 2.90 17.67
N SER A 499 -2.96 2.06 18.57
CA SER A 499 -3.79 1.21 19.44
C SER A 499 -4.71 2.04 20.35
N TYR A 500 -4.19 3.07 21.02
CA TYR A 500 -5.00 3.95 21.87
C TYR A 500 -6.02 4.76 21.07
N GLY A 501 -5.63 5.32 19.92
CA GLY A 501 -6.52 6.07 19.06
C GLY A 501 -7.70 5.24 18.57
N ASN A 502 -7.45 4.00 18.14
CA ASN A 502 -8.49 3.11 17.65
C ASN A 502 -9.37 2.57 18.78
N MET A 503 -8.81 2.17 19.93
CA MET A 503 -9.60 1.80 21.10
C MET A 503 -10.51 2.95 21.55
N GLY A 504 -9.98 4.18 21.60
CA GLY A 504 -10.76 5.38 21.89
C GLY A 504 -11.92 5.60 20.92
N ASN A 505 -11.71 5.36 19.63
CA ASN A 505 -12.77 5.42 18.62
C ASN A 505 -13.83 4.33 18.83
N ILE A 506 -13.45 3.12 19.23
CA ILE A 506 -14.37 2.03 19.53
C ILE A 506 -15.26 2.40 20.74
N TYR A 507 -14.67 2.87 21.84
CA TYR A 507 -15.46 3.29 23.00
C TYR A 507 -16.36 4.49 22.68
N LYS A 508 -15.90 5.43 21.82
CA LYS A 508 -16.73 6.53 21.32
C LYS A 508 -17.96 5.99 20.57
N LYS A 509 -17.79 5.01 19.67
CA LYS A 509 -18.91 4.38 18.93
C LYS A 509 -19.90 3.69 19.87
N ARG A 510 -19.41 3.12 20.97
CA ARG A 510 -20.23 2.51 22.04
C ARG A 510 -20.87 3.53 22.98
N LYS A 511 -20.65 4.83 22.76
CA LYS A 511 -21.12 5.92 23.63
C LYS A 511 -20.55 5.83 25.07
N GLU A 512 -19.45 5.09 25.26
CA GLU A 512 -18.70 5.00 26.53
C GLU A 512 -17.66 6.13 26.59
N TYR A 513 -18.13 7.38 26.66
CA TYR A 513 -17.30 8.57 26.42
C TYR A 513 -16.16 8.74 27.43
N ASP A 514 -16.33 8.38 28.71
CA ASP A 514 -15.24 8.49 29.70
C ASP A 514 -14.06 7.58 29.36
N LYS A 515 -14.32 6.33 28.96
CA LYS A 515 -13.28 5.41 28.49
C LYS A 515 -12.67 5.91 27.18
N ALA A 516 -13.50 6.45 26.27
CA ALA A 516 -13.00 7.04 25.03
C ALA A 516 -12.04 8.20 25.31
N VAL A 517 -12.39 9.10 26.23
CA VAL A 517 -11.52 10.20 26.68
C VAL A 517 -10.21 9.64 27.24
N GLN A 518 -10.24 8.63 28.12
CA GLN A 518 -9.04 8.03 28.68
C GLN A 518 -8.05 7.57 27.59
N PHE A 519 -8.52 6.76 26.63
CA PHE A 519 -7.67 6.23 25.56
C PHE A 519 -7.24 7.30 24.56
N LEU A 520 -8.14 8.20 24.16
CA LEU A 520 -7.79 9.29 23.24
C LEU A 520 -6.79 10.26 23.87
N THR A 521 -6.93 10.59 25.16
CA THR A 521 -5.94 11.38 25.91
C THR A 521 -4.59 10.67 25.91
N ALA A 522 -4.54 9.36 26.19
CA ALA A 522 -3.31 8.57 26.13
C ALA A 522 -2.65 8.62 24.74
N ALA A 523 -3.43 8.55 23.66
CA ALA A 523 -2.93 8.71 22.30
C ALA A 523 -2.36 10.13 22.07
N THR A 524 -3.04 11.19 22.53
CA THR A 524 -2.59 12.58 22.30
C THR A 524 -1.33 12.99 23.04
N ARG A 525 -0.93 12.25 24.09
CA ARG A 525 0.39 12.40 24.74
C ARG A 525 1.55 12.03 23.82
N ILE A 526 1.27 11.32 22.73
CA ILE A 526 2.23 11.00 21.66
C ILE A 526 2.03 12.04 20.56
N GLU A 527 2.67 13.20 20.73
CA GLU A 527 2.38 14.43 19.98
C GLU A 527 2.63 14.35 18.47
N THR A 528 3.48 13.41 18.04
CA THR A 528 3.92 13.25 16.64
C THR A 528 3.19 12.14 15.88
N GLY A 529 2.08 11.61 16.41
CA GLY A 529 1.32 10.54 15.75
C GLY A 529 0.72 10.96 14.39
N PRO A 530 0.67 10.05 13.40
CA PRO A 530 0.03 10.34 12.11
C PRO A 530 -1.46 10.66 12.33
N TYR A 531 -1.98 11.65 11.61
CA TYR A 531 -3.38 12.09 11.78
C TYR A 531 -3.76 12.49 13.22
N ILE A 532 -2.81 13.00 14.03
CA ILE A 532 -3.05 13.51 15.38
C ILE A 532 -4.24 14.46 15.49
N HIS A 533 -4.49 15.27 14.45
CA HIS A 533 -5.63 16.18 14.40
C HIS A 533 -6.98 15.44 14.47
N ARG A 534 -7.09 14.27 13.84
CA ARG A 534 -8.30 13.43 13.87
C ARG A 534 -8.53 12.84 15.26
N VAL A 535 -7.47 12.35 15.90
CA VAL A 535 -7.53 11.81 17.27
C VAL A 535 -7.92 12.91 18.26
N ARG A 536 -7.30 14.10 18.17
CA ARG A 536 -7.64 15.27 19.00
C ARG A 536 -9.07 15.74 18.78
N TYR A 537 -9.55 15.77 17.54
CA TYR A 537 -10.94 16.14 17.29
C TYR A 537 -11.92 15.10 17.85
N ASN A 538 -11.63 13.81 17.73
CA ASN A 538 -12.43 12.78 18.39
C ASN A 538 -12.42 12.94 19.92
N LEU A 539 -11.29 13.35 20.51
CA LEU A 539 -11.21 13.65 21.94
C LEU A 539 -12.10 14.85 22.30
N VAL A 540 -12.07 15.93 21.53
CA VAL A 540 -12.97 17.09 21.69
C VAL A 540 -14.43 16.64 21.71
N LEU A 541 -14.85 15.82 20.74
CA LEU A 541 -16.23 15.31 20.69
C LEU A 541 -16.59 14.48 21.94
N CYS A 542 -15.67 13.66 22.46
CA CYS A 542 -15.93 12.89 23.68
C CYS A 542 -15.99 13.80 24.91
N LEU A 543 -15.08 14.79 25.03
CA LEU A 543 -15.07 15.77 26.12
C LEU A 543 -16.35 16.60 26.17
N LEU A 544 -16.93 16.94 25.01
CA LEU A 544 -18.22 17.62 24.94
C LEU A 544 -19.37 16.77 25.51
N ASN A 545 -19.35 15.46 25.31
CA ASN A 545 -20.37 14.55 25.87
C ASN A 545 -20.15 14.22 27.35
N THR A 546 -18.94 14.45 27.88
CA THR A 546 -18.63 14.33 29.31
C THR A 546 -18.63 15.69 30.01
N HIS A 547 -19.18 16.74 29.39
CA HIS A 547 -19.25 18.12 29.93
C HIS A 547 -17.90 18.76 30.32
N ARG A 548 -16.78 18.33 29.72
CA ARG A 548 -15.41 18.83 29.98
C ARG A 548 -15.01 19.89 28.96
N GLU A 549 -15.79 20.96 28.88
CA GLU A 549 -15.63 22.03 27.86
C GLU A 549 -14.28 22.72 27.89
N THR A 550 -13.76 23.03 29.07
CA THR A 550 -12.49 23.75 29.23
C THR A 550 -11.34 22.97 28.61
N GLU A 551 -11.34 21.64 28.74
CA GLU A 551 -10.35 20.78 28.09
C GLU A 551 -10.59 20.68 26.59
N ALA A 552 -11.85 20.60 26.16
CA ALA A 552 -12.22 20.60 24.75
C ALA A 552 -11.72 21.87 24.04
N LEU A 553 -11.86 23.04 24.67
CA LEU A 553 -11.34 24.32 24.15
C LEU A 553 -9.82 24.30 23.98
N LYS A 554 -9.06 23.79 24.98
CA LYS A 554 -7.59 23.66 24.85
C LYS A 554 -7.18 22.84 23.64
N HIS A 555 -7.87 21.72 23.40
CA HIS A 555 -7.59 20.88 22.23
C HIS A 555 -8.01 21.56 20.92
N LEU A 556 -9.11 22.32 20.90
CA LEU A 556 -9.54 23.09 19.74
C LEU A 556 -8.57 24.25 19.41
N ASP A 557 -8.04 24.94 20.42
CA ASP A 557 -7.04 25.99 20.21
C ASP A 557 -5.76 25.43 19.58
N PHE A 558 -5.31 24.26 20.03
CA PHE A 558 -4.22 23.54 19.39
C PHE A 558 -4.54 23.15 17.94
N LEU A 559 -5.76 22.68 17.67
CA LEU A 559 -6.17 22.30 16.30
C LEU A 559 -6.24 23.51 15.37
N LEU A 560 -6.75 24.65 15.86
CA LEU A 560 -6.91 25.88 15.11
C LEU A 560 -5.58 26.63 14.90
N SER A 561 -4.56 26.43 15.74
CA SER A 561 -3.24 27.02 15.50
C SER A 561 -2.60 26.50 14.20
N GLY A 562 -2.79 25.20 13.90
CA GLY A 562 -2.33 24.57 12.67
C GLY A 562 -3.33 24.62 11.51
N GLN A 563 -4.63 24.59 11.78
CA GLN A 563 -5.69 24.60 10.75
C GLN A 563 -6.71 25.72 11.01
N LYS A 564 -6.25 26.96 10.90
CA LYS A 564 -7.01 28.18 11.25
C LYS A 564 -8.39 28.27 10.61
N THR A 565 -8.53 27.76 9.40
CA THR A 565 -9.76 27.84 8.60
C THR A 565 -10.58 26.54 8.61
N ASN A 566 -10.25 25.54 9.44
CA ASN A 566 -11.01 24.29 9.43
C ASN A 566 -12.43 24.50 9.99
N SER A 567 -13.44 24.40 9.13
CA SER A 567 -14.85 24.64 9.46
C SER A 567 -15.35 23.81 10.65
N ARG A 568 -14.92 22.55 10.78
CA ARG A 568 -15.36 21.67 11.89
C ARG A 568 -14.84 22.16 13.24
N PHE A 569 -13.58 22.59 13.29
CA PHE A 569 -12.95 23.07 14.52
C PHE A 569 -13.53 24.42 14.95
N LEU A 570 -13.74 25.32 13.98
CA LEU A 570 -14.40 26.61 14.21
C LEU A 570 -15.83 26.41 14.71
N THR A 571 -16.59 25.49 14.10
CA THR A 571 -17.96 25.16 14.52
C THR A 571 -17.99 24.61 15.94
N ALA A 572 -17.14 23.64 16.27
CA ALA A 572 -17.10 23.08 17.63
C ALA A 572 -16.70 24.13 18.68
N LYS A 573 -15.78 25.05 18.35
CA LYS A 573 -15.40 26.16 19.26
C LYS A 573 -16.54 27.16 19.43
N GLY A 574 -17.19 27.55 18.33
CA GLY A 574 -18.38 28.42 18.37
C GLY A 574 -19.51 27.80 19.19
N PHE A 575 -19.75 26.49 19.04
CA PHE A 575 -20.74 25.77 19.81
C PHE A 575 -20.47 25.81 21.33
N ILE A 576 -19.23 25.58 21.76
CA ILE A 576 -18.87 25.69 23.19
C ILE A 576 -19.10 27.11 23.70
N LEU A 577 -18.67 28.12 22.95
CA LEU A 577 -18.85 29.52 23.35
C LEU A 577 -20.32 29.91 23.44
N PHE A 578 -21.15 29.41 22.53
CA PHE A 578 -22.59 29.60 22.56
C PHE A 578 -23.20 28.98 23.83
N GLN A 579 -22.82 27.74 24.17
CA GLN A 579 -23.25 27.08 25.41
C GLN A 579 -22.80 27.82 26.69
N GLN A 580 -21.69 28.56 26.62
CA GLN A 580 -21.22 29.41 27.72
C GLN A 580 -21.89 30.80 27.78
N GLY A 581 -22.92 31.05 26.94
CA GLY A 581 -23.59 32.35 26.83
C GLY A 581 -22.79 33.43 26.12
N LYS A 582 -21.64 33.10 25.51
CA LYS A 582 -20.79 34.04 24.76
C LYS A 582 -21.21 34.08 23.29
N THR A 583 -22.48 34.35 23.03
CA THR A 583 -23.11 34.23 21.71
C THR A 583 -22.48 35.13 20.66
N GLY A 584 -22.14 36.39 21.00
CA GLY A 584 -21.43 37.30 20.10
C GLY A 584 -20.09 36.73 19.60
N SER A 585 -19.30 36.12 20.49
CA SER A 585 -18.05 35.44 20.10
C SER A 585 -18.32 34.17 19.28
N ALA A 586 -19.33 33.38 19.65
CA ALA A 586 -19.72 32.19 18.91
C ALA A 586 -20.07 32.50 17.44
N LEU A 587 -20.84 33.57 17.20
CA LEU A 587 -21.22 34.03 15.86
C LEU A 587 -20.00 34.44 15.02
N GLN A 588 -18.92 34.97 15.62
CA GLN A 588 -17.68 35.27 14.89
C GLN A 588 -17.04 33.97 14.35
N TYR A 589 -16.94 32.94 15.19
CA TYR A 589 -16.40 31.64 14.77
C TYR A 589 -17.29 30.94 13.74
N PHE A 590 -18.62 31.01 13.88
CA PHE A 590 -19.54 30.47 12.88
C PHE A 590 -19.43 31.20 11.54
N ARG A 591 -19.31 32.53 11.53
CA ARG A 591 -19.09 33.29 10.29
C ARG A 591 -17.78 32.90 9.61
N ALA A 592 -16.70 32.71 10.38
CA ALA A 592 -15.44 32.21 9.83
C ALA A 592 -15.58 30.79 9.26
N ALA A 593 -16.33 29.91 9.93
CA ALA A 593 -16.62 28.56 9.44
C ALA A 593 -17.49 28.55 8.16
N LEU A 594 -18.39 29.54 8.03
CA LEU A 594 -19.29 29.72 6.87
C LEU A 594 -18.55 30.19 5.62
N GLN A 595 -17.32 30.71 5.73
CA GLN A 595 -16.51 31.02 4.56
C GLN A 595 -15.97 29.74 3.86
N GLN A 596 -16.12 28.57 4.49
CA GLN A 596 -15.61 27.30 4.00
C GLN A 596 -16.75 26.45 3.43
N LYS A 597 -16.87 26.42 2.09
CA LYS A 597 -17.88 25.62 1.39
C LYS A 597 -17.37 24.19 1.09
N PRO A 598 -18.23 23.16 1.14
CA PRO A 598 -19.63 23.17 1.56
C PRO A 598 -19.80 23.23 3.10
N TYR A 599 -20.89 23.84 3.55
CA TYR A 599 -21.18 24.04 4.98
C TYR A 599 -21.56 22.74 5.68
N SER A 600 -21.07 22.55 6.91
CA SER A 600 -21.50 21.41 7.72
C SER A 600 -22.90 21.63 8.29
N LYS A 601 -23.67 20.56 8.45
CA LYS A 601 -24.96 20.56 9.17
C LYS A 601 -24.82 21.20 10.56
N ASP A 602 -23.79 20.80 11.31
CA ASP A 602 -23.54 21.29 12.66
C ASP A 602 -23.35 22.81 12.70
N LEU A 603 -22.72 23.39 11.66
CA LEU A 603 -22.55 24.83 11.52
C LEU A 603 -23.90 25.53 11.32
N LEU A 604 -24.72 25.04 10.38
CA LEU A 604 -26.02 25.64 10.09
C LEU A 604 -26.91 25.65 11.34
N LEU A 605 -27.00 24.51 12.02
CA LEU A 605 -27.81 24.36 13.22
C LEU A 605 -27.30 25.25 14.36
N SER A 606 -25.99 25.19 14.66
CA SER A 606 -25.42 25.95 15.78
C SER A 606 -25.49 27.47 15.55
N MET A 607 -25.24 27.91 14.31
CA MET A 607 -25.34 29.32 13.94
C MET A 607 -26.79 29.81 13.95
N ALA A 608 -27.74 29.01 13.47
CA ALA A 608 -29.15 29.38 13.50
C ALA A 608 -29.67 29.54 14.93
N MET A 609 -29.33 28.61 15.84
CA MET A 609 -29.72 28.74 17.26
C MET A 609 -29.08 29.97 17.91
N ALA A 610 -27.79 30.23 17.65
CA ALA A 610 -27.12 31.43 18.15
C ALA A 610 -27.70 32.75 17.58
N LEU A 611 -28.18 32.75 16.34
CA LEU A 611 -28.88 33.92 15.78
C LEU A 611 -30.27 34.10 16.39
N SER A 612 -30.96 32.99 16.67
CA SER A 612 -32.30 33.06 17.26
C SER A 612 -32.28 33.54 18.70
N SER A 613 -31.20 33.30 19.46
CA SER A 613 -31.02 33.83 20.81
C SER A 613 -30.64 35.32 20.85
N GLU A 614 -30.32 35.91 19.70
CA GLU A 614 -29.96 37.32 19.53
C GLU A 614 -31.02 38.07 18.69
N ASP A 615 -32.24 37.53 18.66
CA ASP A 615 -33.42 38.09 17.96
C ASP A 615 -33.28 38.26 16.43
N TYR A 616 -32.26 37.65 15.80
CA TYR A 616 -32.10 37.63 14.34
C TYR A 616 -32.93 36.51 13.70
N HIS A 617 -34.24 36.52 13.93
CA HIS A 617 -35.14 35.41 13.60
C HIS A 617 -35.23 35.09 12.10
N GLU A 618 -35.30 36.11 11.23
CA GLU A 618 -35.37 35.88 9.77
C GLU A 618 -34.13 35.14 9.23
N ARG A 619 -32.94 35.54 9.71
CA ARG A 619 -31.68 34.90 9.32
C ARG A 619 -31.55 33.49 9.89
N SER A 620 -32.06 33.27 11.10
CA SER A 620 -32.13 31.95 11.72
C SER A 620 -33.04 31.02 10.90
N ALA A 621 -34.25 31.47 10.56
CA ALA A 621 -35.21 30.72 9.75
C ALA A 621 -34.61 30.31 8.40
N ALA A 622 -33.98 31.24 7.68
CA ALA A 622 -33.34 30.96 6.40
C ALA A 622 -32.25 29.87 6.49
N LEU A 623 -31.45 29.86 7.56
CA LEU A 623 -30.42 28.84 7.78
C LEU A 623 -31.02 27.47 8.14
N LEU A 624 -32.11 27.45 8.91
CA LEU A 624 -32.81 26.21 9.27
C LEU A 624 -33.55 25.60 8.08
N GLU A 625 -34.13 26.43 7.21
CA GLU A 625 -34.73 25.98 5.94
C GLU A 625 -33.66 25.39 5.01
N ASP A 626 -32.49 26.03 4.87
CA ASP A 626 -31.35 25.46 4.14
C ASP A 626 -30.88 24.13 4.77
N ALA A 627 -30.87 24.03 6.10
CA ALA A 627 -30.53 22.79 6.79
C ALA A 627 -31.55 21.67 6.51
N VAL A 628 -32.86 21.96 6.47
CA VAL A 628 -33.91 20.98 6.11
C VAL A 628 -33.76 20.50 4.68
N ASN A 629 -33.54 21.43 3.74
CA ASN A 629 -33.40 21.09 2.33
C ASN A 629 -32.20 20.17 2.08
N ARG A 630 -31.10 20.38 2.83
CA ARG A 630 -29.88 19.56 2.72
C ARG A 630 -29.93 18.26 3.51
N TYR A 631 -30.62 18.25 4.65
CA TYR A 631 -30.62 17.15 5.61
C TYR A 631 -32.05 16.78 6.05
N PRO A 632 -32.92 16.38 5.11
CA PRO A 632 -34.34 16.10 5.39
C PRO A 632 -34.55 14.96 6.40
N ASP A 633 -33.61 14.01 6.48
CA ASP A 633 -33.74 12.82 7.32
C ASP A 633 -33.06 12.97 8.69
N ASN A 634 -32.77 14.20 9.14
CA ASN A 634 -32.11 14.43 10.43
C ASN A 634 -33.07 15.04 11.47
N LEU A 635 -33.39 14.27 12.51
CA LEU A 635 -34.29 14.68 13.60
C LEU A 635 -33.87 16.01 14.27
N VAL A 636 -32.58 16.24 14.49
CA VAL A 636 -32.08 17.43 15.20
C VAL A 636 -32.36 18.72 14.42
N VAL A 637 -32.43 18.65 13.09
CA VAL A 637 -32.82 19.80 12.25
C VAL A 637 -34.25 20.24 12.54
N TYR A 638 -35.18 19.28 12.66
CA TYR A 638 -36.58 19.57 12.97
C TYR A 638 -36.77 20.04 14.41
N LEU A 639 -35.98 19.51 15.34
CA LEU A 639 -35.98 19.98 16.72
C LEU A 639 -35.48 21.42 16.83
N ALA A 640 -34.49 21.82 16.01
CA ALA A 640 -34.03 23.19 15.94
C ALA A 640 -35.10 24.13 15.36
N LEU A 641 -35.85 23.71 14.34
CA LEU A 641 -37.01 24.45 13.82
C LEU A 641 -38.14 24.58 14.84
N LEU A 642 -38.41 23.50 15.58
CA LEU A 642 -39.37 23.52 16.67
C LEU A 642 -38.95 24.52 17.75
N GLN A 643 -37.69 24.48 18.19
CA GLN A 643 -37.19 25.44 19.17
C GLN A 643 -37.30 26.87 18.66
N HIS A 644 -36.87 27.13 17.43
CA HIS A 644 -36.97 28.46 16.83
C HIS A 644 -38.42 28.97 16.81
N SER A 645 -39.37 28.13 16.41
CA SER A 645 -40.79 28.49 16.39
C SER A 645 -41.35 28.76 17.79
N LEU A 646 -40.90 28.00 18.79
CA LEU A 646 -41.24 28.25 20.18
C LEU A 646 -40.62 29.56 20.70
N MET A 647 -39.41 29.93 20.27
CA MET A 647 -38.72 31.17 20.69
C MET A 647 -39.43 32.42 20.17
N ILE A 648 -39.99 32.36 18.95
CA ILE A 648 -40.76 33.45 18.36
C ILE A 648 -42.27 33.39 18.68
N GLU A 649 -42.67 32.47 19.56
CA GLU A 649 -44.07 32.22 19.94
C GLU A 649 -45.04 31.88 18.78
N ASP A 650 -44.52 31.39 17.65
CA ASP A 650 -45.33 30.93 16.51
C ASP A 650 -45.88 29.52 16.77
N LYS A 651 -47.04 29.48 17.44
CA LYS A 651 -47.75 28.24 17.78
C LYS A 651 -48.14 27.42 16.55
N ILE A 652 -48.40 28.06 15.41
CA ILE A 652 -48.83 27.37 14.18
C ILE A 652 -47.65 26.56 13.64
N ARG A 653 -46.50 27.21 13.44
CA ARG A 653 -45.28 26.53 12.97
C ARG A 653 -44.78 25.49 13.97
N ALA A 654 -44.83 25.78 15.28
CA ALA A 654 -44.43 24.80 16.30
C ALA A 654 -45.26 23.51 16.22
N ASN A 655 -46.59 23.60 16.08
CA ASN A 655 -47.46 22.44 15.93
C ASN A 655 -47.22 21.69 14.60
N GLN A 656 -46.96 22.43 13.51
CA GLN A 656 -46.60 21.83 12.23
C GLN A 656 -45.31 21.00 12.34
N TYR A 657 -44.27 21.54 12.96
CA TYR A 657 -43.00 20.82 13.15
C TYR A 657 -43.12 19.64 14.11
N MET A 658 -43.92 19.74 15.18
CA MET A 658 -44.22 18.57 16.02
C MET A 658 -44.91 17.45 15.23
N SER A 659 -45.90 17.80 14.41
CA SER A 659 -46.56 16.83 13.52
C SER A 659 -45.56 16.18 12.57
N GLN A 660 -44.70 16.98 11.91
CA GLN A 660 -43.66 16.48 11.01
C GLN A 660 -42.66 15.56 11.73
N ILE A 661 -42.21 15.91 12.93
CA ILE A 661 -41.31 15.07 13.73
C ILE A 661 -41.94 13.70 13.95
N THR A 662 -43.19 13.66 14.43
CA THR A 662 -43.87 12.40 14.76
C THR A 662 -44.34 11.59 13.54
N SER A 663 -44.53 12.21 12.38
CA SER A 663 -44.89 11.49 11.15
C SER A 663 -43.67 10.98 10.39
N ARG A 664 -42.53 11.68 10.49
CA ARG A 664 -41.35 11.44 9.66
C ARG A 664 -40.30 10.57 10.34
N PHE A 665 -40.17 10.64 11.66
CA PHE A 665 -39.19 9.87 12.43
C PHE A 665 -39.86 8.76 13.23
N LYS A 666 -39.19 7.61 13.37
CA LYS A 666 -39.71 6.52 14.19
C LYS A 666 -39.72 6.94 15.64
N LEU A 667 -40.71 6.46 16.39
CA LEU A 667 -40.83 6.71 17.82
C LEU A 667 -39.57 6.29 18.58
N SER A 668 -38.96 5.16 18.21
CA SER A 668 -37.69 4.69 18.75
C SER A 668 -36.52 5.67 18.59
N ASP A 669 -36.48 6.40 17.47
CA ASP A 669 -35.41 7.37 17.19
C ASP A 669 -35.56 8.62 18.06
N ILE A 670 -36.81 9.04 18.27
CA ILE A 670 -37.16 10.15 19.16
C ILE A 670 -36.88 9.76 20.62
N GLU A 671 -37.28 8.55 21.03
CA GLU A 671 -37.00 8.01 22.37
C GLU A 671 -35.49 7.93 22.64
N GLN A 672 -34.72 7.45 21.68
CA GLN A 672 -33.26 7.39 21.80
C GLN A 672 -32.65 8.79 21.94
N TYR A 673 -33.12 9.77 21.15
CA TYR A 673 -32.67 11.15 21.28
C TYR A 673 -32.96 11.71 22.68
N LEU A 674 -34.19 11.52 23.19
CA LEU A 674 -34.58 11.98 24.53
C LEU A 674 -33.73 11.32 25.63
N ALA A 675 -33.47 10.01 25.51
CA ALA A 675 -32.63 9.28 26.45
C ALA A 675 -31.17 9.77 26.43
N ASP A 676 -30.62 10.05 25.24
CA ASP A 676 -29.26 10.58 25.09
C ASP A 676 -29.13 11.99 25.70
N ARG A 677 -30.17 12.83 25.56
CA ARG A 677 -30.24 14.17 26.18
C ARG A 677 -30.39 14.13 27.69
N ALA A 678 -31.19 13.19 28.22
CA ALA A 678 -31.27 12.97 29.67
C ALA A 678 -29.91 12.58 30.28
N ARG A 679 -28.99 12.00 29.50
CA ARG A 679 -27.61 11.70 29.90
C ARG A 679 -26.63 12.85 29.67
N GLY A 680 -27.11 14.02 29.24
CA GLY A 680 -26.30 15.22 29.02
C GLY A 680 -25.51 15.23 27.70
N TRP A 681 -25.79 14.32 26.76
CA TRP A 681 -24.99 14.25 25.55
C TRP A 681 -25.19 15.46 24.62
N ARG A 682 -24.07 16.06 24.22
CA ARG A 682 -24.02 17.23 23.34
C ARG A 682 -23.81 16.87 21.88
N TYR A 683 -23.52 15.60 21.60
CA TYR A 683 -23.33 15.07 20.26
C TYR A 683 -24.13 13.76 20.13
N VAL A 684 -25.22 13.79 19.37
CA VAL A 684 -26.12 12.64 19.18
C VAL A 684 -26.17 12.31 17.69
N ASN A 685 -25.96 11.03 17.35
CA ASN A 685 -25.93 10.55 15.96
C ASN A 685 -25.09 11.45 15.03
N ASP A 686 -23.85 11.67 15.42
CA ASP A 686 -22.87 12.51 14.72
C ASP A 686 -23.35 13.94 14.43
N THR A 687 -24.18 14.49 15.30
CA THR A 687 -24.74 15.86 15.19
C THR A 687 -24.51 16.61 16.48
N LEU A 688 -23.89 17.79 16.41
CA LEU A 688 -23.89 18.73 17.53
C LEU A 688 -25.33 19.12 17.80
N VAL A 689 -25.75 19.06 19.06
CA VAL A 689 -27.14 19.33 19.45
C VAL A 689 -27.18 20.72 20.09
N PRO A 690 -27.45 21.79 19.32
CA PRO A 690 -27.49 23.16 19.82
C PRO A 690 -28.82 23.53 20.46
N VAL A 691 -29.76 22.59 20.54
CA VAL A 691 -31.09 22.87 21.06
C VAL A 691 -31.14 22.85 22.58
N GLU A 692 -32.02 23.69 23.13
CA GLU A 692 -32.29 23.81 24.56
C GLU A 692 -33.34 22.79 25.00
N ASP A 693 -32.89 21.80 25.78
CA ASP A 693 -33.73 20.69 26.22
C ASP A 693 -34.94 21.15 27.03
N ALA A 694 -34.75 22.14 27.89
CA ALA A 694 -35.80 22.70 28.73
C ALA A 694 -36.96 23.29 27.92
N MET A 695 -36.66 23.76 26.70
CA MET A 695 -37.63 24.40 25.83
C MET A 695 -38.33 23.40 24.90
N VAL A 696 -37.57 22.46 24.33
CA VAL A 696 -38.08 21.58 23.26
C VAL A 696 -38.69 20.28 23.80
N ILE A 697 -38.10 19.69 24.84
CA ILE A 697 -38.50 18.35 25.32
C ILE A 697 -39.90 18.35 25.94
N PRO A 698 -40.26 19.23 26.89
CA PRO A 698 -41.59 19.18 27.53
C PRO A 698 -42.77 19.24 26.55
N PRO A 699 -42.81 20.18 25.57
CA PRO A 699 -43.93 20.24 24.64
C PRO A 699 -43.94 19.05 23.66
N LEU A 700 -42.77 18.56 23.21
CA LEU A 700 -42.68 17.36 22.37
C LEU A 700 -43.23 16.12 23.09
N VAL A 701 -42.84 15.91 24.35
CA VAL A 701 -43.33 14.78 25.17
C VAL A 701 -44.83 14.89 25.41
N ARG A 702 -45.36 16.09 25.68
CA ARG A 702 -46.81 16.31 25.83
C ARG A 702 -47.58 15.96 24.55
N TYR A 703 -47.06 16.37 23.39
CA TYR A 703 -47.63 16.04 22.09
C TYR A 703 -47.65 14.54 21.82
N LEU A 704 -46.55 13.84 22.12
CA LEU A 704 -46.47 12.38 22.02
C LEU A 704 -47.49 11.68 22.94
N LYS A 705 -47.64 12.15 24.19
CA LYS A 705 -48.64 11.64 25.15
C LYS A 705 -50.07 11.79 24.64
N GLN A 706 -50.42 12.93 24.04
CA GLN A 706 -51.74 13.15 23.45
C GLN A 706 -52.02 12.25 22.24
N LYS A 707 -50.99 11.88 21.48
CA LYS A 707 -51.14 11.06 20.27
C LYS A 707 -51.12 9.55 20.53
N ALA A 708 -50.50 9.10 21.62
CA ALA A 708 -50.19 7.67 21.86
C ALA A 708 -51.14 6.91 22.81
N GLY A 709 -52.04 7.57 23.55
CA GLY A 709 -53.12 6.91 24.31
C GLY A 709 -52.74 6.00 25.50
N ASP A 710 -51.50 5.53 25.67
CA ASP A 710 -51.11 4.66 26.80
C ASP A 710 -49.62 4.82 27.19
N LEU A 711 -49.33 4.83 28.50
CA LEU A 711 -48.19 5.58 29.10
C LEU A 711 -47.21 4.74 29.94
N SER A 712 -47.16 3.42 29.80
CA SER A 712 -46.36 2.56 30.70
C SER A 712 -44.85 2.44 30.40
N ARG A 713 -44.29 3.19 29.43
CA ARG A 713 -42.90 2.96 28.94
C ARG A 713 -41.90 4.13 29.04
N TYR A 714 -42.26 5.27 29.63
CA TYR A 714 -41.41 6.47 29.58
C TYR A 714 -40.82 6.87 30.94
N PRO A 715 -39.47 6.90 31.10
CA PRO A 715 -38.85 7.44 32.30
C PRO A 715 -38.88 8.98 32.32
N ASP A 716 -39.18 9.55 33.48
CA ASP A 716 -39.19 11.00 33.76
C ASP A 716 -37.78 11.62 33.58
N PRO A 717 -37.61 12.72 32.81
CA PRO A 717 -36.31 13.36 32.57
C PRO A 717 -35.59 13.89 33.82
N LYS A 718 -36.20 13.91 35.01
CA LYS A 718 -35.56 14.46 36.23
C LYS A 718 -35.06 13.46 37.27
N GLY A 719 -35.28 12.15 37.12
CA GLY A 719 -34.75 11.16 38.07
C GLY A 719 -35.10 11.41 39.56
N GLN A 720 -36.15 12.19 39.84
CA GLN A 720 -36.61 12.44 41.20
C GLN A 720 -37.87 11.61 41.46
N THR A 721 -37.75 10.63 42.34
CA THR A 721 -38.87 10.03 43.07
C THR A 721 -39.70 11.14 43.71
N LEU A 722 -40.93 11.35 43.24
CA LEU A 722 -41.94 12.13 43.94
C LEU A 722 -43.24 11.34 44.04
N ILE A 723 -43.23 10.35 44.93
CA ILE A 723 -44.37 10.14 45.83
C ILE A 723 -43.83 10.39 47.23
N GLN A 724 -44.05 11.58 47.77
CA GLN A 724 -44.46 11.69 49.17
C GLN A 724 -45.70 12.59 49.23
N PRO A 725 -46.75 12.16 49.96
CA PRO A 725 -47.99 12.89 50.05
C PRO A 725 -47.82 14.14 50.91
N TYR A 726 -48.54 15.18 50.51
CA TYR A 726 -48.85 16.37 51.31
C TYR A 726 -49.10 16.01 52.78
N LYS A 727 -48.36 16.65 53.69
CA LYS A 727 -48.74 16.83 55.10
C LYS A 727 -48.60 18.32 55.43
N GLY A 728 -49.71 18.93 55.84
CA GLY A 728 -49.79 20.30 56.36
C GLY A 728 -50.24 21.28 55.31
#